data_AF-A0A8B8C1W6-F1
#
_entry.id   AF-A0A8B8C1W6-F1
#
_cell.length_a   1.000
_cell.length_b   1.000
_cell.length_c   1.000
_cell.angle_alpha   90.00
_cell.angle_beta   90.00
_cell.angle_gamma   90.00
#
_symmetry.space_group_name_H-M   'P 1'
#
loop_
_entity.id
_entity.type
_entity.pdbx_description
1 polymer ?
#
loop_
_entity_poly.entity_id
_entity_poly.type
_entity_poly.pdbx_seq_one_letter_code
_entity_poly.pdbx_strand_id
1 'polypeptide(L)'
;MDGKCWLVCCLVGGCMLTRVLSYENLALNKSTWKQGDSYGEDRAVDGQKSSLSVYGSDCIPTTYTTTVEWRVDLGNILSIHHIFIQYATNNKQWDASNGLTKNFMGFSVYLSNTTNKEDGELCFRDTIYSRATIPNPVIITCPYHGRFVIYYNNRTHYPYPDDYSDTVAGALCEVEVYGCPIQGFYGESCSIPCPRNCQEGHCHILKGTCLGCDDGLTGPTCETNQTQSNVPDDKKEQKQTRAPSGTKDNRSDSKNIIVLIVVYVAGVFVSVAVVVIVVACVIVFKRRRSKIQIVEASDNNRQAARSSGNVSTIPNLQDSLLPHRYIASNGTYNPEFEMNTLPRPHIINGLDHLSATIIHDVRDYDNNDGNVNNFPKHFQEEKSCDVPVIELLSRIEKMKRDNDKGFKTEFALLPNGELHPCFVAKHEENIAKNRYKTTFPYDHSRVILIGEHESTDYINANYVKDVVGDIAYIASQGPKANTVTDFWTMVWQEDICQVVMLTNLTGDGKMKCIQYWPELSKSMTYGHFAVENLEERHYACHSIRKFKVCHRKKHKTRIVCQYHYTMWPDHGIPDPLSLVIFHNHVLRTTPDRSMSSVVVHCSAGIGRTGTYIALDALYKEGNTTGKINVCEYVTFMRACRMNMVQTYEQYKTIFLALEEKFKACIDTHNLSEFLESVNDLSADTPANQTFIYTEFETLLQIQPEYTDDDYKEARPNASRSDGKILPLNKYTVNLKSYFPDRRNFINAVHVSTYLKNNGLIVTEYPQSEDAVDFLRLILDNKSDTIICMDPLSEIQSCTTWFPGSTSPKKVVPYKVLYKSERETDVKVTNIDIMNIEALAHSVVIVEPKGPLKMTGKFQDTLHLRSLLSYAINASTENPIIIIDRDGASLSGVFCAVLNSVQQINMDDSVDVFTTVRQLQTRRPEFCSTLNDYWLIYRTLRDYIGTTSESVYSNQL
;
A
#
# COMPACT_ATOMS: atom_id res chain seq x y z
N MET A 1 -37.62 -60.17 -14.42
CA MET A 1 -37.84 -59.78 -15.82
C MET A 1 -39.18 -59.08 -15.88
N ASP A 2 -39.21 -57.98 -16.64
CA ASP A 2 -40.32 -57.08 -16.94
C ASP A 2 -40.83 -56.13 -15.85
N GLY A 3 -40.83 -54.84 -16.21
CA GLY A 3 -41.59 -53.80 -15.54
C GLY A 3 -40.75 -52.76 -14.79
N LYS A 4 -39.96 -51.95 -15.53
CA LYS A 4 -39.69 -50.52 -15.27
C LYS A 4 -38.67 -49.96 -16.26
N CYS A 5 -38.95 -50.13 -17.55
CA CYS A 5 -38.37 -49.34 -18.61
C CYS A 5 -39.55 -48.57 -19.19
N TRP A 6 -39.84 -47.37 -18.67
CA TRP A 6 -40.70 -46.31 -19.27
C TRP A 6 -41.04 -45.13 -18.32
N LEU A 7 -40.15 -44.74 -17.39
CA LEU A 7 -40.41 -43.51 -16.59
C LEU A 7 -39.16 -42.75 -16.14
N VAL A 8 -38.07 -42.79 -16.93
CA VAL A 8 -36.86 -41.97 -16.67
C VAL A 8 -36.40 -41.18 -17.93
N CYS A 9 -37.17 -41.18 -19.02
CA CYS A 9 -36.83 -40.41 -20.24
C CYS A 9 -37.62 -39.10 -20.43
N CYS A 10 -38.31 -38.57 -19.41
CA CYS A 10 -39.06 -37.31 -19.53
C CYS A 10 -38.63 -36.17 -18.60
N LEU A 11 -37.44 -36.23 -17.98
CA LEU A 11 -36.98 -35.12 -17.11
C LEU A 11 -35.54 -34.64 -17.37
N VAL A 12 -34.91 -35.05 -18.47
CA VAL A 12 -33.62 -34.47 -18.93
C VAL A 12 -33.69 -34.28 -20.44
N GLY A 13 -34.58 -33.39 -20.86
CA GLY A 13 -34.83 -33.06 -22.27
C GLY A 13 -35.25 -31.60 -22.36
N GLY A 14 -34.37 -30.73 -21.87
CA GLY A 14 -34.58 -29.28 -21.83
C GLY A 14 -33.25 -28.58 -21.62
N CYS A 15 -32.27 -28.87 -22.48
CA CYS A 15 -31.18 -27.92 -22.73
C CYS A 15 -31.79 -26.68 -23.37
N MET A 16 -32.39 -25.81 -22.56
CA MET A 16 -32.31 -24.39 -22.84
C MET A 16 -30.85 -24.03 -22.62
N LEU A 17 -30.11 -23.88 -23.71
CA LEU A 17 -28.85 -23.14 -23.71
C LEU A 17 -29.16 -21.79 -23.04
N THR A 18 -28.85 -21.66 -21.76
CA THR A 18 -28.73 -20.34 -21.13
C THR A 18 -27.49 -19.73 -21.76
N ARG A 19 -27.67 -19.07 -22.91
CA ARG A 19 -26.71 -18.09 -23.42
C ARG A 19 -26.40 -17.19 -22.23
N VAL A 20 -25.13 -17.17 -21.83
CA VAL A 20 -24.63 -16.11 -20.96
C VAL A 20 -24.75 -14.86 -21.81
N LEU A 21 -25.83 -14.11 -21.62
CA LEU A 21 -26.03 -12.84 -22.29
C LEU A 21 -24.98 -11.89 -21.70
N SER A 22 -24.03 -11.43 -22.49
CA SER A 22 -23.22 -10.25 -22.17
C SER A 22 -23.72 -9.09 -23.03
N TYR A 23 -23.11 -7.91 -22.94
CA TYR A 23 -23.33 -6.92 -23.99
C TYR A 23 -22.91 -7.51 -25.34
N GLU A 24 -23.80 -7.45 -26.33
CA GLU A 24 -23.56 -7.92 -27.69
C GLU A 24 -23.41 -6.71 -28.62
N ASN A 25 -22.66 -6.84 -29.72
CA ASN A 25 -22.69 -5.85 -30.79
C ASN A 25 -24.05 -5.93 -31.50
N LEU A 26 -24.99 -5.09 -31.05
CA LEU A 26 -26.37 -5.02 -31.52
C LEU A 26 -26.48 -4.52 -32.96
N ALA A 27 -25.45 -3.86 -33.50
CA ALA A 27 -25.43 -3.35 -34.86
C ALA A 27 -24.95 -4.40 -35.89
N LEU A 28 -24.27 -5.47 -35.46
CA LEU A 28 -23.67 -6.45 -36.38
C LEU A 28 -24.70 -7.04 -37.36
N ASN A 29 -24.42 -6.89 -38.66
CA ASN A 29 -25.27 -7.32 -39.78
C ASN A 29 -26.71 -6.79 -39.74
N LYS A 30 -26.92 -5.60 -39.14
CA LYS A 30 -28.23 -4.94 -39.11
C LYS A 30 -28.49 -4.09 -40.34
N SER A 31 -29.76 -3.79 -40.57
CA SER A 31 -30.18 -2.91 -41.65
C SER A 31 -29.71 -1.48 -41.40
N THR A 32 -29.05 -0.90 -42.39
CA THR A 32 -28.52 0.46 -42.34
C THR A 32 -29.16 1.34 -43.41
N TRP A 33 -28.98 2.65 -43.26
CA TRP A 33 -29.38 3.64 -44.24
C TRP A 33 -28.39 4.79 -44.22
N LYS A 34 -28.12 5.39 -45.38
CA LYS A 34 -27.33 6.62 -45.48
C LYS A 34 -27.98 7.64 -46.39
N GLN A 35 -27.66 8.91 -46.14
CA GLN A 35 -28.07 10.04 -46.97
C GLN A 35 -27.40 9.95 -48.36
N GLY A 36 -28.21 9.96 -49.42
CA GLY A 36 -27.74 9.88 -50.81
C GLY A 36 -27.92 8.49 -51.41
N ASP A 37 -26.89 8.00 -52.12
CA ASP A 37 -26.89 6.68 -52.75
C ASP A 37 -26.78 5.57 -51.69
N SER A 38 -27.53 4.46 -51.83
CA SER A 38 -27.57 3.33 -50.90
C SER A 38 -26.58 2.22 -51.30
N TYR A 39 -25.41 2.60 -51.75
CA TYR A 39 -24.33 1.65 -52.03
C TYR A 39 -23.32 1.62 -50.87
N GLY A 40 -23.20 0.46 -50.21
CA GLY A 40 -22.17 0.13 -49.23
C GLY A 40 -22.37 0.71 -47.83
N GLU A 41 -23.60 1.08 -47.44
CA GLU A 41 -23.95 1.54 -46.08
C GLU A 41 -23.87 0.46 -45.00
N ASP A 42 -23.98 -0.81 -45.39
CA ASP A 42 -23.94 -2.01 -44.55
C ASP A 42 -22.52 -2.39 -44.13
N ARG A 43 -21.51 -1.94 -44.88
CA ARG A 43 -20.08 -2.15 -44.58
C ARG A 43 -19.68 -1.68 -43.19
N ALA A 44 -20.30 -0.60 -42.70
CA ALA A 44 -20.00 -0.12 -41.36
C ALA A 44 -20.55 -1.01 -40.23
N VAL A 45 -21.24 -2.11 -40.52
CA VAL A 45 -21.78 -3.00 -39.49
C VAL A 45 -21.55 -4.48 -39.81
N ASP A 46 -20.67 -4.79 -40.75
CA ASP A 46 -20.41 -6.16 -41.19
C ASP A 46 -19.30 -6.86 -40.36
N GLY A 47 -18.63 -6.13 -39.47
CA GLY A 47 -17.56 -6.60 -38.61
C GLY A 47 -16.18 -6.64 -39.27
N GLN A 48 -16.03 -6.14 -40.50
CA GLN A 48 -14.77 -6.15 -41.25
C GLN A 48 -14.00 -4.84 -41.07
N LYS A 49 -12.73 -4.93 -40.69
CA LYS A 49 -11.84 -3.76 -40.48
C LYS A 49 -10.47 -3.92 -41.14
N SER A 50 -10.37 -4.79 -42.14
CA SER A 50 -9.08 -5.19 -42.73
C SER A 50 -8.42 -4.08 -43.55
N SER A 51 -9.22 -3.18 -44.14
CA SER A 51 -8.75 -2.03 -44.92
C SER A 51 -9.54 -0.77 -44.55
N LEU A 52 -8.89 0.14 -43.84
CA LEU A 52 -9.45 1.45 -43.45
C LEU A 52 -9.32 2.50 -44.57
N SER A 53 -9.41 2.06 -45.82
CA SER A 53 -9.32 2.94 -47.00
C SER A 53 -10.69 3.39 -47.46
N VAL A 54 -10.84 4.68 -47.81
CA VAL A 54 -12.07 5.19 -48.44
C VAL A 54 -12.35 4.55 -49.81
N TYR A 55 -11.33 3.94 -50.42
CA TYR A 55 -11.42 3.18 -51.67
C TYR A 55 -11.47 1.66 -51.44
N GLY A 56 -11.45 1.22 -50.17
CA GLY A 56 -11.50 -0.18 -49.78
C GLY A 56 -12.91 -0.78 -49.83
N SER A 57 -12.98 -2.08 -49.51
CA SER A 57 -14.24 -2.81 -49.36
C SER A 57 -14.92 -2.59 -48.01
N ASP A 58 -14.18 -2.16 -47.00
CA ASP A 58 -14.63 -2.25 -45.59
C ASP A 58 -15.17 -0.92 -45.05
N CYS A 59 -15.00 0.18 -45.79
CA CYS A 59 -15.55 1.48 -45.43
C CYS A 59 -16.71 1.88 -46.34
N ILE A 60 -17.65 2.64 -45.78
CA ILE A 60 -18.71 3.29 -46.55
C ILE A 60 -18.04 4.18 -47.62
N PRO A 61 -18.41 4.03 -48.90
CA PRO A 61 -17.88 4.86 -49.98
C PRO A 61 -18.11 6.36 -49.72
N THR A 62 -17.03 7.14 -49.76
CA THR A 62 -17.07 8.55 -49.39
C THR A 62 -17.64 9.44 -50.49
N THR A 63 -18.66 10.21 -50.15
CA THR A 63 -19.09 11.41 -50.88
C THR A 63 -18.91 12.63 -49.98
N TYR A 64 -18.15 13.64 -50.44
CA TYR A 64 -17.94 14.88 -49.69
C TYR A 64 -19.13 15.83 -49.92
N THR A 65 -19.90 16.08 -48.87
CA THR A 65 -21.13 16.90 -48.89
C THR A 65 -21.11 17.93 -47.76
N THR A 66 -22.13 18.80 -47.67
CA THR A 66 -22.29 19.74 -46.54
C THR A 66 -23.02 19.13 -45.34
N THR A 67 -23.69 18.00 -45.53
CA THR A 67 -24.33 17.21 -44.46
C THR A 67 -24.15 15.73 -44.76
N VAL A 68 -23.99 14.94 -43.71
CA VAL A 68 -24.03 13.49 -43.80
C VAL A 68 -24.85 12.93 -42.66
N GLU A 69 -25.70 11.97 -43.00
CA GLU A 69 -26.46 11.18 -42.05
C GLU A 69 -26.30 9.71 -42.42
N TRP A 70 -25.98 8.89 -41.43
CA TRP A 70 -25.97 7.44 -41.52
C TRP A 70 -26.66 6.87 -40.28
N ARG A 71 -27.43 5.80 -40.43
CA ARG A 71 -28.09 5.16 -39.29
C ARG A 71 -28.17 3.65 -39.43
N VAL A 72 -28.18 2.97 -38.29
CA VAL A 72 -28.44 1.53 -38.17
C VAL A 72 -29.72 1.29 -37.38
N ASP A 73 -30.56 0.37 -37.85
CA ASP A 73 -31.76 -0.11 -37.15
C ASP A 73 -31.41 -1.36 -36.33
N LEU A 74 -31.40 -1.24 -35.01
CA LEU A 74 -31.11 -2.34 -34.09
C LEU A 74 -32.24 -3.39 -34.06
N GLY A 75 -33.42 -3.04 -34.59
CA GLY A 75 -34.61 -3.88 -34.73
C GLY A 75 -35.62 -3.72 -33.58
N ASN A 76 -35.16 -3.36 -32.38
CA ASN A 76 -35.98 -3.09 -31.20
C ASN A 76 -35.43 -1.85 -30.45
N ILE A 77 -36.22 -1.30 -29.52
CA ILE A 77 -35.72 -0.28 -28.59
C ILE A 77 -34.90 -1.02 -27.53
N LEU A 78 -33.58 -0.89 -27.62
CA LEU A 78 -32.62 -1.61 -26.78
C LEU A 78 -31.84 -0.64 -25.90
N SER A 79 -31.45 -1.11 -24.72
CA SER A 79 -30.58 -0.35 -23.82
C SER A 79 -29.15 -0.44 -24.33
N ILE A 80 -28.53 0.72 -24.56
CA ILE A 80 -27.17 0.83 -25.12
C ILE A 80 -26.19 1.14 -23.99
N HIS A 81 -25.00 0.53 -24.03
CA HIS A 81 -23.90 0.79 -23.10
C HIS A 81 -22.93 1.80 -23.71
N HIS A 82 -22.37 1.47 -24.88
CA HIS A 82 -21.48 2.35 -25.62
C HIS A 82 -21.52 2.03 -27.12
N ILE A 83 -21.06 3.00 -27.91
CA ILE A 83 -20.97 2.93 -29.36
C ILE A 83 -19.50 3.12 -29.74
N PHE A 84 -18.99 2.19 -30.53
CA PHE A 84 -17.67 2.24 -31.13
C PHE A 84 -17.80 2.74 -32.56
N ILE A 85 -17.01 3.71 -32.98
CA ILE A 85 -16.98 4.21 -34.35
C ILE A 85 -15.54 4.22 -34.87
N GLN A 86 -15.28 3.41 -35.88
CA GLN A 86 -14.06 3.43 -36.68
C GLN A 86 -14.37 4.12 -38.01
N TYR A 87 -13.56 5.10 -38.40
CA TYR A 87 -13.65 5.77 -39.69
C TYR A 87 -12.40 5.54 -40.55
N ALA A 88 -12.50 5.88 -41.83
CA ALA A 88 -11.43 5.66 -42.79
C ALA A 88 -10.21 6.52 -42.48
N THR A 89 -9.04 5.89 -42.53
CA THR A 89 -7.72 6.53 -42.37
C THR A 89 -6.97 6.64 -43.69
N ASN A 90 -7.46 6.01 -44.76
CA ASN A 90 -6.70 5.70 -45.98
C ASN A 90 -5.50 4.79 -45.75
N ASN A 91 -5.55 3.96 -44.71
CA ASN A 91 -4.43 3.14 -44.25
C ASN A 91 -3.16 3.99 -44.00
N LYS A 92 -3.36 5.26 -43.62
CA LYS A 92 -2.30 6.21 -43.23
C LYS A 92 -2.37 6.45 -41.73
N GLN A 93 -1.27 6.93 -41.17
CA GLN A 93 -1.21 7.35 -39.76
C GLN A 93 -2.34 8.34 -39.45
N TRP A 94 -2.96 8.19 -38.28
CA TRP A 94 -4.11 9.00 -37.85
C TRP A 94 -3.63 10.12 -36.92
N ASP A 95 -3.16 11.21 -37.54
CA ASP A 95 -2.62 12.39 -36.86
C ASP A 95 -3.05 13.69 -37.58
N ALA A 96 -2.53 14.84 -37.14
CA ALA A 96 -2.86 16.15 -37.70
C ALA A 96 -2.55 16.28 -39.22
N SER A 97 -1.63 15.47 -39.75
CA SER A 97 -1.28 15.45 -41.18
C SER A 97 -2.30 14.67 -42.02
N ASN A 98 -3.11 13.81 -41.39
CA ASN A 98 -4.14 13.07 -42.09
C ASN A 98 -5.29 13.99 -42.49
N GLY A 99 -5.43 14.22 -43.80
CA GLY A 99 -6.39 15.15 -44.36
C GLY A 99 -7.87 14.80 -44.12
N LEU A 100 -8.19 13.58 -43.68
CA LEU A 100 -9.56 13.17 -43.36
C LEU A 100 -10.02 13.62 -41.97
N THR A 101 -9.11 13.89 -41.03
CA THR A 101 -9.44 14.29 -39.64
C THR A 101 -10.40 15.49 -39.60
N LYS A 102 -10.13 16.51 -40.41
CA LYS A 102 -10.96 17.72 -40.55
C LYS A 102 -12.37 17.50 -41.12
N ASN A 103 -12.61 16.39 -41.80
CA ASN A 103 -13.91 16.05 -42.38
C ASN A 103 -14.84 15.30 -41.41
N PHE A 104 -14.28 14.72 -40.35
CA PHE A 104 -15.05 14.01 -39.31
C PHE A 104 -15.33 14.86 -38.08
N MET A 105 -14.52 15.88 -37.80
CA MET A 105 -14.74 16.75 -36.63
C MET A 105 -16.16 17.33 -36.57
N GLY A 106 -16.65 17.63 -35.38
CA GLY A 106 -17.97 18.23 -35.18
C GLY A 106 -19.15 17.28 -35.40
N PHE A 107 -18.91 15.97 -35.57
CA PHE A 107 -19.98 15.00 -35.73
C PHE A 107 -20.80 14.83 -34.44
N SER A 108 -22.01 14.31 -34.60
CA SER A 108 -22.94 14.02 -33.53
C SER A 108 -23.49 12.61 -33.70
N VAL A 109 -23.78 11.96 -32.58
CA VAL A 109 -24.45 10.65 -32.55
C VAL A 109 -25.75 10.82 -31.78
N TYR A 110 -26.84 10.30 -32.32
CA TYR A 110 -28.16 10.32 -31.71
C TYR A 110 -28.66 8.89 -31.52
N LEU A 111 -29.41 8.68 -30.44
CA LEU A 111 -30.23 7.49 -30.25
C LEU A 111 -31.69 7.87 -30.40
N SER A 112 -32.36 7.32 -31.40
CA SER A 112 -33.76 7.64 -31.68
C SER A 112 -34.63 6.38 -31.69
N ASN A 113 -35.90 6.53 -31.31
CA ASN A 113 -36.92 5.50 -31.50
C ASN A 113 -37.53 5.57 -32.90
N THR A 114 -37.32 6.66 -33.64
CA THR A 114 -37.77 6.87 -35.02
C THR A 114 -36.57 7.00 -35.96
N THR A 115 -36.83 7.05 -37.26
CA THR A 115 -35.77 7.31 -38.26
C THR A 115 -35.30 8.78 -38.26
N ASN A 116 -35.91 9.64 -37.46
CA ASN A 116 -35.59 11.06 -37.38
C ASN A 116 -34.73 11.33 -36.14
N LYS A 117 -33.58 11.98 -36.33
CA LYS A 117 -32.66 12.33 -35.25
C LYS A 117 -33.21 13.37 -34.27
N GLU A 118 -34.12 14.23 -34.73
CA GLU A 118 -34.72 15.29 -33.89
C GLU A 118 -35.69 14.73 -32.84
N ASP A 119 -36.16 13.50 -33.05
CA ASP A 119 -37.02 12.77 -32.10
C ASP A 119 -36.19 11.96 -31.09
N GLY A 120 -34.85 11.99 -31.21
CA GLY A 120 -33.93 11.18 -30.44
C GLY A 120 -33.06 11.97 -29.46
N GLU A 121 -32.42 11.26 -28.55
CA GLU A 121 -31.49 11.82 -27.58
C GLU A 121 -30.11 12.04 -28.20
N LEU A 122 -29.54 13.23 -27.98
CA LEU A 122 -28.17 13.54 -28.38
C LEU A 122 -27.18 12.81 -27.46
N CYS A 123 -26.62 11.72 -27.97
CA CYS A 123 -25.69 10.87 -27.27
C CYS A 123 -24.29 11.50 -27.14
N PHE A 124 -23.83 12.10 -28.23
CA PHE A 124 -22.50 12.68 -28.32
C PHE A 124 -22.48 13.79 -29.36
N ARG A 125 -21.72 14.84 -29.08
CA ARG A 125 -21.38 15.88 -30.06
C ARG A 125 -19.92 16.23 -29.88
N ASP A 126 -19.15 16.08 -30.94
CA ASP A 126 -17.77 16.53 -30.96
C ASP A 126 -17.73 18.06 -30.90
N THR A 127 -17.20 18.59 -29.79
CA THR A 127 -16.84 20.00 -29.62
C THR A 127 -15.43 20.16 -29.07
N ILE A 128 -14.67 19.07 -28.94
CA ILE A 128 -13.43 18.99 -28.14
C ILE A 128 -12.25 18.46 -28.93
N TYR A 129 -12.49 17.77 -30.05
CA TYR A 129 -11.41 17.23 -30.84
C TYR A 129 -10.84 18.29 -31.79
N SER A 130 -9.53 18.22 -31.96
CA SER A 130 -8.77 18.92 -32.99
C SER A 130 -8.27 17.91 -34.02
N ARG A 131 -7.68 18.40 -35.11
CA ARG A 131 -7.07 17.54 -36.15
C ARG A 131 -6.04 16.55 -35.57
N ALA A 132 -5.36 16.93 -34.50
CA ALA A 132 -4.35 16.10 -33.84
C ALA A 132 -4.93 15.12 -32.81
N THR A 133 -6.14 15.38 -32.29
CA THR A 133 -6.65 14.72 -31.08
C THR A 133 -7.94 13.93 -31.28
N ILE A 134 -8.59 14.00 -32.45
CA ILE A 134 -9.73 13.14 -32.78
C ILE A 134 -9.26 11.67 -32.79
N PRO A 135 -9.78 10.79 -31.92
CA PRO A 135 -9.33 9.39 -31.86
C PRO A 135 -9.90 8.58 -33.03
N ASN A 136 -9.26 7.47 -33.39
CA ASN A 136 -9.81 6.49 -34.33
C ASN A 136 -9.35 5.09 -33.94
N PRO A 137 -10.22 4.25 -33.36
CA PRO A 137 -11.67 4.43 -33.21
C PRO A 137 -12.07 5.40 -32.07
N VAL A 138 -13.32 5.87 -32.09
CA VAL A 138 -13.96 6.58 -30.97
C VAL A 138 -14.83 5.62 -30.18
N ILE A 139 -14.78 5.71 -28.86
CA ILE A 139 -15.70 5.00 -27.97
C ILE A 139 -16.58 6.04 -27.27
N ILE A 140 -17.89 5.96 -27.53
CA ILE A 140 -18.90 6.90 -27.06
C ILE A 140 -19.77 6.19 -26.03
N THR A 141 -19.70 6.61 -24.77
CA THR A 141 -20.58 6.07 -23.72
C THR A 141 -21.97 6.66 -23.85
N CYS A 142 -22.99 5.80 -23.95
CA CYS A 142 -24.33 6.22 -24.34
C CYS A 142 -25.42 5.42 -23.64
N PRO A 143 -25.64 5.64 -22.33
CA PRO A 143 -26.51 4.79 -21.51
C PRO A 143 -28.02 5.06 -21.70
N TYR A 144 -28.43 5.38 -22.93
CA TYR A 144 -29.80 5.64 -23.32
C TYR A 144 -30.39 4.44 -24.07
N HIS A 145 -31.67 4.54 -24.40
CA HIS A 145 -32.41 3.50 -25.11
C HIS A 145 -32.78 4.05 -26.48
N GLY A 146 -32.66 3.21 -27.49
CA GLY A 146 -32.99 3.62 -28.84
C GLY A 146 -33.12 2.42 -29.74
N ARG A 147 -33.85 2.62 -30.83
CA ARG A 147 -33.90 1.65 -31.92
C ARG A 147 -32.89 1.98 -33.01
N PHE A 148 -32.68 3.26 -33.27
CA PHE A 148 -31.79 3.76 -34.30
C PHE A 148 -30.59 4.46 -33.68
N VAL A 149 -29.39 4.06 -34.09
CA VAL A 149 -28.17 4.85 -33.85
C VAL A 149 -27.92 5.67 -35.09
N ILE A 150 -27.87 7.00 -34.95
CA ILE A 150 -27.78 7.94 -36.07
C ILE A 150 -26.49 8.76 -35.93
N TYR A 151 -25.55 8.55 -36.84
CA TYR A 151 -24.40 9.41 -37.03
C TYR A 151 -24.78 10.59 -37.93
N TYR A 152 -24.46 11.80 -37.50
CA TYR A 152 -24.80 13.02 -38.22
C TYR A 152 -23.66 14.03 -38.16
N ASN A 153 -23.32 14.68 -39.29
CA ASN A 153 -22.38 15.79 -39.30
C ASN A 153 -22.87 16.89 -40.26
N ASN A 154 -22.70 18.16 -39.89
CA ASN A 154 -23.29 19.30 -40.57
C ASN A 154 -22.30 20.48 -40.73
N ARG A 155 -22.31 21.10 -41.93
CA ARG A 155 -21.53 22.29 -42.33
C ARG A 155 -22.36 23.38 -43.01
N THR A 156 -23.69 23.39 -42.85
CA THR A 156 -24.57 24.35 -43.53
C THR A 156 -24.60 25.74 -42.88
N HIS A 157 -24.09 25.90 -41.65
CA HIS A 157 -24.12 27.16 -40.90
C HIS A 157 -22.70 27.62 -40.55
N TYR A 158 -22.24 28.68 -41.22
CA TYR A 158 -20.94 29.33 -40.99
C TYR A 158 -21.07 30.44 -39.93
N PRO A 159 -20.05 30.71 -39.07
CA PRO A 159 -18.72 30.10 -39.02
C PRO A 159 -18.64 28.82 -38.17
N TYR A 160 -17.90 27.83 -38.65
CA TYR A 160 -17.38 26.70 -37.88
C TYR A 160 -15.89 26.93 -37.56
N PRO A 161 -15.29 26.21 -36.60
CA PRO A 161 -13.88 26.40 -36.24
C PRO A 161 -12.93 26.27 -37.44
N ASP A 162 -11.85 27.08 -37.47
CA ASP A 162 -10.93 27.20 -38.61
C ASP A 162 -10.30 25.86 -39.05
N ASP A 163 -10.20 24.88 -38.13
CA ASP A 163 -9.63 23.56 -38.40
C ASP A 163 -10.61 22.60 -39.12
N TYR A 164 -11.90 22.95 -39.23
CA TYR A 164 -12.92 22.10 -39.83
C TYR A 164 -12.87 22.24 -41.35
N SER A 165 -13.10 21.13 -42.07
CA SER A 165 -13.30 21.19 -43.52
C SER A 165 -14.68 21.76 -43.86
N ASP A 166 -14.79 22.45 -44.99
CA ASP A 166 -16.06 22.96 -45.55
C ASP A 166 -17.04 21.84 -45.98
N THR A 167 -16.57 20.59 -45.96
CA THR A 167 -17.30 19.39 -46.32
C THR A 167 -17.12 18.31 -45.26
N VAL A 168 -18.13 17.46 -45.09
CA VAL A 168 -18.12 16.32 -44.17
C VAL A 168 -17.88 15.01 -44.92
N ALA A 169 -17.34 14.02 -44.23
CA ALA A 169 -17.16 12.66 -44.74
C ALA A 169 -18.04 11.66 -43.97
N GLY A 170 -18.73 10.79 -44.70
CA GLY A 170 -19.48 9.64 -44.18
C GLY A 170 -18.72 8.32 -44.20
N ALA A 171 -17.38 8.36 -44.25
CA ALA A 171 -16.54 7.19 -44.46
C ALA A 171 -16.33 6.38 -43.16
N LEU A 172 -17.43 5.88 -42.60
CA LEU A 172 -17.42 4.97 -41.46
C LEU A 172 -16.98 3.58 -41.95
N CYS A 173 -16.06 2.94 -41.24
CA CYS A 173 -15.59 1.59 -41.53
C CYS A 173 -16.17 0.56 -40.58
N GLU A 174 -16.41 0.91 -39.31
CA GLU A 174 -17.19 0.07 -38.41
C GLU A 174 -17.92 0.93 -37.39
N VAL A 175 -19.16 0.56 -37.09
CA VAL A 175 -19.97 1.07 -36.00
C VAL A 175 -20.48 -0.12 -35.20
N GLU A 176 -19.90 -0.33 -34.02
CA GLU A 176 -20.34 -1.38 -33.09
C GLU A 176 -21.19 -0.75 -31.99
N VAL A 177 -22.33 -1.35 -31.68
CA VAL A 177 -23.26 -0.83 -30.68
C VAL A 177 -23.41 -1.88 -29.59
N TYR A 178 -22.73 -1.69 -28.47
CA TYR A 178 -22.77 -2.67 -27.38
C TYR A 178 -23.92 -2.35 -26.43
N GLY A 179 -24.78 -3.32 -26.18
CA GLY A 179 -25.92 -3.18 -25.28
C GLY A 179 -26.62 -4.49 -25.00
N CYS A 180 -27.78 -4.42 -24.34
CA CYS A 180 -28.55 -5.62 -24.03
C CYS A 180 -29.40 -6.04 -25.23
N PRO A 181 -29.29 -7.30 -25.70
CA PRO A 181 -30.03 -7.77 -26.88
C PRO A 181 -31.52 -8.01 -26.58
N ILE A 182 -31.91 -7.99 -25.30
CA ILE A 182 -33.29 -8.17 -24.83
C ILE A 182 -33.79 -6.85 -24.25
N GLN A 183 -34.94 -6.38 -24.73
CA GLN A 183 -35.59 -5.17 -24.24
C GLN A 183 -36.01 -5.31 -22.77
N GLY A 184 -35.80 -4.24 -21.99
CA GLY A 184 -36.23 -4.16 -20.59
C GLY A 184 -35.37 -5.01 -19.64
N PHE A 185 -34.14 -5.31 -20.04
CA PHE A 185 -33.15 -5.96 -19.19
C PHE A 185 -31.90 -5.09 -19.06
N TYR A 186 -31.25 -5.19 -17.90
CA TYR A 186 -30.07 -4.43 -17.53
C TYR A 186 -29.08 -5.32 -16.76
N GLY A 187 -27.91 -4.77 -16.48
CA GLY A 187 -26.78 -5.44 -15.82
C GLY A 187 -25.79 -6.00 -16.83
N GLU A 188 -24.57 -6.29 -16.37
CA GLU A 188 -23.46 -6.78 -17.21
C GLU A 188 -23.80 -8.07 -17.96
N SER A 189 -24.71 -8.87 -17.41
CA SER A 189 -25.21 -10.09 -18.02
C SER A 189 -26.58 -9.95 -18.71
N CYS A 190 -27.11 -8.74 -18.86
CA CYS A 190 -28.42 -8.46 -19.47
C CYS A 190 -29.54 -9.41 -19.00
N SER A 191 -29.48 -9.81 -17.73
CA SER A 191 -30.32 -10.87 -17.15
C SER A 191 -31.25 -10.34 -16.05
N ILE A 192 -31.12 -9.07 -15.68
CA ILE A 192 -31.94 -8.45 -14.65
C ILE A 192 -33.05 -7.64 -15.33
N PRO A 193 -34.33 -7.96 -15.13
CA PRO A 193 -35.42 -7.19 -15.72
C PRO A 193 -35.50 -5.80 -15.07
N CYS A 194 -35.77 -4.78 -15.88
CA CYS A 194 -36.05 -3.42 -15.41
C CYS A 194 -37.22 -3.41 -14.42
N PRO A 195 -37.22 -2.49 -13.44
CA PRO A 195 -38.35 -2.31 -12.54
C PRO A 195 -39.67 -2.14 -13.31
N ARG A 196 -40.73 -2.79 -12.80
CA ARG A 196 -42.01 -2.91 -13.52
C ARG A 196 -42.70 -1.58 -13.83
N ASN A 197 -42.45 -0.57 -13.00
CA ASN A 197 -43.09 0.74 -13.08
C ASN A 197 -42.20 1.80 -13.74
N CYS A 198 -41.09 1.37 -14.35
CA CYS A 198 -40.36 2.25 -15.24
C CYS A 198 -41.22 2.53 -16.46
N GLN A 199 -41.32 3.80 -16.84
CA GLN A 199 -42.00 4.22 -18.05
C GLN A 199 -41.49 3.40 -19.25
N GLU A 200 -42.42 2.78 -19.98
CA GLU A 200 -42.15 1.91 -21.14
C GLU A 200 -41.24 0.68 -20.85
N GLY A 201 -41.02 0.35 -19.58
CA GLY A 201 -40.19 -0.79 -19.16
C GLY A 201 -38.68 -0.56 -19.33
N HIS A 202 -38.24 0.69 -19.42
CA HIS A 202 -36.88 1.08 -19.75
C HIS A 202 -36.11 1.62 -18.53
N CYS A 203 -34.87 1.16 -18.33
CA CYS A 203 -34.06 1.50 -17.17
C CYS A 203 -32.57 1.55 -17.51
N HIS A 204 -31.81 2.36 -16.77
CA HIS A 204 -30.39 2.57 -17.01
C HIS A 204 -29.63 1.24 -17.06
N ILE A 205 -28.93 0.98 -18.17
CA ILE A 205 -28.36 -0.34 -18.50
C ILE A 205 -27.41 -0.91 -17.41
N LEU A 206 -26.69 -0.05 -16.68
CA LEU A 206 -25.84 -0.47 -15.56
C LEU A 206 -26.54 -0.51 -14.20
N LYS A 207 -27.49 0.39 -13.95
CA LYS A 207 -27.97 0.70 -12.59
C LYS A 207 -29.38 0.18 -12.32
N GLY A 208 -30.15 -0.13 -13.36
CA GLY A 208 -31.55 -0.52 -13.24
C GLY A 208 -32.51 0.60 -12.86
N THR A 209 -32.01 1.83 -12.76
CA THR A 209 -32.82 2.97 -12.38
C THR A 209 -33.69 3.41 -13.55
N CYS A 210 -34.98 3.63 -13.31
CA CYS A 210 -35.91 4.10 -14.33
C CYS A 210 -35.51 5.50 -14.81
N LEU A 211 -35.57 5.71 -16.13
CA LEU A 211 -35.33 7.03 -16.74
C LEU A 211 -36.59 7.93 -16.72
N GLY A 212 -37.75 7.33 -16.50
CA GLY A 212 -39.04 7.97 -16.23
C GLY A 212 -39.94 7.00 -15.47
N CYS A 213 -40.94 7.52 -14.77
CA CYS A 213 -41.90 6.72 -14.01
C CYS A 213 -43.29 6.83 -14.61
N ASP A 214 -44.07 5.75 -14.50
CA ASP A 214 -45.50 5.81 -14.79
C ASP A 214 -46.21 6.82 -13.86
N ASP A 215 -47.30 7.41 -14.34
CA ASP A 215 -47.99 8.54 -13.71
C ASP A 215 -48.26 8.34 -12.21
N GLY A 216 -47.82 9.30 -11.39
CA GLY A 216 -48.02 9.32 -9.94
C GLY A 216 -46.94 8.60 -9.12
N LEU A 217 -45.98 7.95 -9.77
CA LEU A 217 -44.83 7.27 -9.14
C LEU A 217 -43.55 8.08 -9.28
N THR A 218 -42.67 7.97 -8.27
CA THR A 218 -41.39 8.67 -8.18
C THR A 218 -40.33 7.78 -7.53
N GLY A 219 -39.08 8.22 -7.64
CA GLY A 219 -37.92 7.51 -7.10
C GLY A 219 -37.23 6.65 -8.16
N PRO A 220 -36.02 6.16 -7.87
CA PRO A 220 -35.12 5.55 -8.85
C PRO A 220 -35.64 4.25 -9.47
N THR A 221 -36.59 3.56 -8.84
CA THR A 221 -37.25 2.35 -9.37
C THR A 221 -38.76 2.53 -9.57
N CYS A 222 -39.26 3.77 -9.44
CA CYS A 222 -40.69 4.12 -9.60
C CYS A 222 -41.63 3.34 -8.66
N GLU A 223 -41.24 3.22 -7.40
CA GLU A 223 -42.02 2.52 -6.36
C GLU A 223 -42.66 3.47 -5.33
N THR A 224 -42.43 4.78 -5.42
CA THR A 224 -42.88 5.76 -4.40
C THR A 224 -44.03 6.62 -4.92
N ASN A 225 -45.18 6.62 -4.25
CA ASN A 225 -46.30 7.49 -4.62
C ASN A 225 -46.00 8.97 -4.32
N GLN A 226 -46.35 9.88 -5.23
CA GLN A 226 -46.36 11.32 -4.94
C GLN A 226 -47.50 11.66 -3.97
N THR A 227 -47.20 11.76 -2.67
CA THR A 227 -48.06 12.50 -1.73
C THR A 227 -47.41 13.80 -1.29
N GLN A 228 -48.03 14.89 -1.78
CA GLN A 228 -48.13 16.26 -1.25
C GLN A 228 -46.86 17.11 -1.16
N SER A 229 -46.73 17.95 -2.19
CA SER A 229 -46.04 19.23 -2.21
C SER A 229 -46.44 20.15 -1.05
N ASN A 230 -45.46 20.64 -0.30
CA ASN A 230 -45.61 21.76 0.62
C ASN A 230 -45.75 23.08 -0.15
N VAL A 231 -46.82 23.83 0.12
CA VAL A 231 -46.88 25.29 -0.06
C VAL A 231 -46.74 25.91 1.35
N PRO A 232 -45.98 27.00 1.52
CA PRO A 232 -45.58 27.51 2.83
C PRO A 232 -46.65 28.45 3.40
N ASP A 233 -46.86 28.42 4.73
CA ASP A 233 -47.43 29.58 5.39
C ASP A 233 -46.84 29.82 6.77
N ASP A 234 -46.73 31.11 7.03
CA ASP A 234 -46.01 31.82 8.06
C ASP A 234 -46.92 32.01 9.30
N LYS A 235 -46.33 32.49 10.40
CA LYS A 235 -46.96 33.07 11.62
C LYS A 235 -47.34 32.17 12.83
N LYS A 236 -46.59 32.49 13.90
CA LYS A 236 -47.00 32.99 15.24
C LYS A 236 -47.72 32.10 16.28
N GLU A 237 -47.04 32.11 17.44
CA GLU A 237 -47.52 32.31 18.82
C GLU A 237 -48.23 31.18 19.60
N GLN A 238 -47.52 30.75 20.65
CA GLN A 238 -47.96 30.70 22.06
C GLN A 238 -49.44 30.40 22.36
N LYS A 239 -49.72 29.29 23.07
CA LYS A 239 -49.83 29.21 24.56
C LYS A 239 -50.59 27.95 25.01
N GLN A 240 -50.01 27.29 26.02
CA GLN A 240 -50.63 26.89 27.29
C GLN A 240 -51.89 25.97 27.35
N THR A 241 -51.67 24.92 28.13
CA THR A 241 -52.51 24.37 29.23
C THR A 241 -53.61 23.34 28.98
N ARG A 242 -53.39 22.21 29.68
CA ARG A 242 -54.27 21.44 30.57
C ARG A 242 -55.38 20.55 29.96
N ALA A 243 -55.22 19.27 30.27
CA ALA A 243 -56.23 18.21 30.36
C ALA A 243 -57.44 18.62 31.22
N PRO A 244 -58.59 17.90 31.15
CA PRO A 244 -58.73 16.67 31.96
C PRO A 244 -59.69 15.59 31.42
N SER A 245 -59.62 14.41 32.06
CA SER A 245 -60.70 13.44 32.39
C SER A 245 -61.63 12.92 31.28
N GLY A 246 -61.99 11.64 31.16
CA GLY A 246 -61.81 10.47 32.01
C GLY A 246 -62.85 9.39 31.64
N THR A 247 -62.53 8.15 32.02
CA THR A 247 -63.40 6.99 32.31
C THR A 247 -64.06 6.13 31.22
N LYS A 248 -63.65 4.83 31.27
CA LYS A 248 -64.43 3.56 31.22
C LYS A 248 -64.97 3.09 29.85
N ASP A 249 -64.95 1.81 29.45
CA ASP A 249 -64.86 0.51 30.15
C ASP A 249 -64.32 -0.61 29.23
N ASN A 250 -63.46 -1.46 29.81
CA ASN A 250 -63.40 -2.94 29.79
C ASN A 250 -63.86 -3.81 28.58
N ARG A 251 -62.90 -4.68 28.17
CA ARG A 251 -63.00 -6.17 28.12
C ARG A 251 -63.22 -6.86 26.77
N SER A 252 -62.12 -7.25 26.12
CA SER A 252 -61.85 -8.60 25.57
C SER A 252 -60.35 -8.73 25.24
N ASP A 253 -59.84 -9.97 25.21
CA ASP A 253 -58.55 -10.38 24.58
C ASP A 253 -57.31 -10.67 25.45
N SER A 254 -57.49 -11.07 26.72
CA SER A 254 -56.38 -11.67 27.50
C SER A 254 -56.20 -13.19 27.36
N LYS A 255 -56.83 -13.85 26.37
CA LYS A 255 -56.64 -15.31 26.16
C LYS A 255 -55.69 -15.69 25.03
N ASN A 256 -55.35 -14.77 24.12
CA ASN A 256 -54.47 -15.06 22.98
C ASN A 256 -52.97 -14.79 23.26
N ILE A 257 -52.63 -13.97 24.26
CA ILE A 257 -51.24 -13.58 24.54
C ILE A 257 -50.48 -14.66 25.35
N ILE A 258 -51.16 -15.38 26.25
CA ILE A 258 -50.50 -16.40 27.08
C ILE A 258 -50.14 -17.65 26.26
N VAL A 259 -50.95 -18.01 25.27
CA VAL A 259 -50.66 -19.17 24.39
C VAL A 259 -49.47 -18.89 23.47
N LEU A 260 -49.29 -17.64 22.99
CA LEU A 260 -48.17 -17.24 22.15
C LEU A 260 -46.82 -17.26 22.89
N ILE A 261 -46.79 -16.88 24.18
CA ILE A 261 -45.56 -16.87 24.97
C ILE A 261 -45.08 -18.29 25.27
N VAL A 262 -45.99 -19.23 25.56
CA VAL A 262 -45.62 -20.63 25.87
C VAL A 262 -45.06 -21.34 24.62
N VAL A 263 -45.62 -21.07 23.43
CA VAL A 263 -45.11 -21.64 22.17
C VAL A 263 -43.74 -21.05 21.80
N TYR A 264 -43.54 -19.75 22.03
CA TYR A 264 -42.27 -19.09 21.71
C TYR A 264 -41.13 -19.56 22.62
N VAL A 265 -41.39 -19.72 23.93
CA VAL A 265 -40.40 -20.21 24.89
C VAL A 265 -40.05 -21.67 24.60
N ALA A 266 -41.02 -22.53 24.28
CA ALA A 266 -40.75 -23.91 23.89
C ALA A 266 -39.91 -24.02 22.60
N GLY A 267 -40.17 -23.17 21.61
CA GLY A 267 -39.41 -23.13 20.35
C GLY A 267 -37.94 -22.68 20.51
N VAL A 268 -37.67 -21.78 21.45
CA VAL A 268 -36.30 -21.33 21.76
C VAL A 268 -35.51 -22.44 22.47
N PHE A 269 -36.13 -23.19 23.38
CA PHE A 269 -35.44 -24.30 24.05
C PHE A 269 -35.12 -25.46 23.08
N VAL A 270 -35.99 -25.74 22.11
CA VAL A 270 -35.72 -26.77 21.08
C VAL A 270 -34.61 -26.33 20.14
N SER A 271 -34.57 -25.06 19.72
CA SER A 271 -33.51 -24.56 18.84
C SER A 271 -32.14 -24.50 19.52
N VAL A 272 -32.07 -24.11 20.79
CA VAL A 272 -30.82 -24.16 21.58
C VAL A 272 -30.35 -25.61 21.78
N ALA A 273 -31.26 -26.55 22.06
CA ALA A 273 -30.89 -27.97 22.19
C ALA A 273 -30.32 -28.55 20.88
N VAL A 274 -30.89 -28.20 19.73
CA VAL A 274 -30.39 -28.63 18.41
C VAL A 274 -28.98 -28.06 18.15
N VAL A 275 -28.74 -26.80 18.46
CA VAL A 275 -27.40 -26.19 18.29
C VAL A 275 -26.37 -26.85 19.21
N VAL A 276 -26.72 -27.14 20.46
CA VAL A 276 -25.82 -27.83 21.40
C VAL A 276 -25.51 -29.26 20.93
N ILE A 277 -26.50 -29.98 20.39
CA ILE A 277 -26.30 -31.32 19.83
C ILE A 277 -25.39 -31.26 18.59
N VAL A 278 -25.58 -30.28 17.69
CA VAL A 278 -24.74 -30.11 16.50
C VAL A 278 -23.29 -29.80 16.90
N VAL A 279 -23.08 -28.88 17.85
CA VAL A 279 -21.75 -28.54 18.36
C VAL A 279 -21.10 -29.76 19.05
N ALA A 280 -21.85 -30.50 19.87
CA ALA A 280 -21.35 -31.73 20.49
C ALA A 280 -20.97 -32.79 19.43
N CYS A 281 -21.79 -32.97 18.40
CA CYS A 281 -21.50 -33.86 17.27
C CYS A 281 -20.25 -33.42 16.51
N VAL A 282 -20.07 -32.13 16.24
CA VAL A 282 -18.85 -31.58 15.59
C VAL A 282 -17.61 -31.80 16.46
N ILE A 283 -17.71 -31.60 17.78
CA ILE A 283 -16.60 -31.84 18.73
C ILE A 283 -16.25 -33.33 18.78
N VAL A 284 -17.25 -34.22 18.83
CA VAL A 284 -17.03 -35.68 18.81
C VAL A 284 -16.44 -36.12 17.47
N PHE A 285 -16.89 -35.55 16.35
CA PHE A 285 -16.37 -35.86 15.02
C PHE A 285 -14.93 -35.37 14.84
N LYS A 286 -14.60 -34.15 15.31
CA LYS A 286 -13.22 -33.64 15.36
C LYS A 286 -12.32 -34.52 16.24
N ARG A 287 -12.78 -34.90 17.44
CA ARG A 287 -12.04 -35.80 18.34
C ARG A 287 -11.83 -37.21 17.75
N ARG A 288 -12.79 -37.75 16.99
CA ARG A 288 -12.63 -39.02 16.26
C ARG A 288 -11.63 -38.88 15.10
N ARG A 289 -11.68 -37.79 14.35
CA ARG A 289 -10.76 -37.54 13.21
C ARG A 289 -9.30 -37.38 13.67
N SER A 290 -9.07 -36.67 14.78
CA SER A 290 -7.73 -36.56 15.39
C SER A 290 -7.23 -37.89 15.93
N LYS A 291 -8.10 -38.77 16.46
CA LYS A 291 -7.69 -40.12 16.88
C LYS A 291 -7.37 -41.06 15.71
N ILE A 292 -8.05 -40.93 14.57
CA ILE A 292 -7.78 -41.73 13.37
C ILE A 292 -6.43 -41.32 12.74
N GLN A 293 -6.12 -40.01 12.69
CA GLN A 293 -4.83 -39.52 12.18
C GLN A 293 -3.63 -39.92 13.06
N ILE A 294 -3.81 -40.07 14.37
CA ILE A 294 -2.75 -40.55 15.28
C ILE A 294 -2.48 -42.06 15.09
N VAL A 295 -3.50 -42.85 14.72
CA VAL A 295 -3.34 -44.29 14.45
C VAL A 295 -2.68 -44.53 13.10
N GLU A 296 -3.03 -43.77 12.05
CA GLU A 296 -2.38 -43.87 10.72
C GLU A 296 -0.92 -43.41 10.73
N ALA A 297 -0.55 -42.41 11.54
CA ALA A 297 0.85 -42.00 11.72
C ALA A 297 1.70 -43.02 12.50
N SER A 298 1.07 -43.77 13.42
CA SER A 298 1.74 -44.84 14.19
C SER A 298 1.98 -46.11 13.38
N ASP A 299 1.13 -46.42 12.39
CA ASP A 299 1.30 -47.60 11.52
C ASP A 299 2.31 -47.35 10.38
N ASN A 300 2.38 -46.12 9.86
CA ASN A 300 3.38 -45.74 8.86
C ASN A 300 4.81 -45.75 9.42
N ASN A 301 5.01 -45.35 10.68
CA ASN A 301 6.31 -45.43 11.36
C ASN A 301 6.72 -46.86 11.76
N ARG A 302 5.78 -47.81 11.81
CA ARG A 302 6.07 -49.23 12.04
C ARG A 302 6.43 -49.99 10.76
N GLN A 303 6.06 -49.50 9.59
CA GLN A 303 6.45 -50.06 8.29
C GLN A 303 7.80 -49.55 7.77
N ALA A 304 8.23 -48.33 8.15
CA ALA A 304 9.56 -47.81 7.81
C ALA A 304 10.72 -48.44 8.61
N ALA A 305 10.44 -49.11 9.74
CA ALA A 305 11.44 -49.75 10.61
C ALA A 305 11.67 -51.26 10.29
N ARG A 306 11.16 -51.78 9.17
CA ARG A 306 11.24 -53.21 8.81
C ARG A 306 11.98 -53.55 7.51
N SER A 307 12.69 -52.61 6.90
CA SER A 307 13.53 -52.90 5.73
C SER A 307 14.99 -52.47 5.95
N SER A 308 15.73 -53.27 6.72
CA SER A 308 17.18 -53.30 6.69
C SER A 308 17.66 -54.74 6.70
N GLY A 309 18.36 -55.14 5.63
CA GLY A 309 19.06 -56.42 5.55
C GLY A 309 19.19 -56.98 4.14
N ASN A 310 20.20 -56.55 3.38
CA ASN A 310 21.35 -57.43 3.07
C ASN A 310 22.40 -56.73 2.19
N VAL A 311 23.65 -57.01 2.56
CA VAL A 311 24.93 -56.40 2.16
C VAL A 311 25.61 -57.22 1.05
N SER A 312 26.29 -56.53 0.11
CA SER A 312 27.58 -56.87 -0.54
C SER A 312 27.65 -56.10 -1.88
N THR A 313 28.69 -55.36 -2.33
CA THR A 313 30.15 -55.46 -2.17
C THR A 313 30.80 -54.15 -2.69
N ILE A 314 31.93 -53.74 -2.11
CA ILE A 314 32.86 -52.61 -2.41
C ILE A 314 33.79 -53.00 -3.62
N PRO A 315 34.53 -52.15 -4.41
CA PRO A 315 35.24 -50.88 -4.06
C PRO A 315 35.36 -49.68 -5.06
N ASN A 316 35.73 -48.52 -4.46
CA ASN A 316 36.56 -47.38 -4.96
C ASN A 316 35.98 -46.49 -6.09
N LEU A 317 36.14 -45.15 -6.12
CA LEU A 317 37.33 -44.32 -5.93
C LEU A 317 36.93 -42.84 -5.68
N GLN A 318 37.87 -42.12 -5.07
CA GLN A 318 37.96 -40.71 -4.70
C GLN A 318 37.76 -39.66 -5.84
N ASP A 319 37.46 -38.42 -5.42
CA ASP A 319 37.84 -37.10 -5.99
C ASP A 319 36.93 -36.32 -6.96
N SER A 320 36.40 -35.20 -6.42
CA SER A 320 36.58 -33.82 -6.91
C SER A 320 35.77 -33.26 -8.11
N LEU A 321 35.43 -31.97 -7.96
CA LEU A 321 35.19 -30.92 -8.97
C LEU A 321 33.75 -30.68 -9.51
N LEU A 322 33.22 -29.49 -9.17
CA LEU A 322 32.29 -28.67 -9.98
C LEU A 322 32.95 -28.31 -11.34
N PRO A 323 32.30 -27.54 -12.24
CA PRO A 323 31.01 -27.69 -12.93
C PRO A 323 31.20 -27.63 -14.48
N HIS A 324 30.22 -28.05 -15.31
CA HIS A 324 29.87 -27.34 -16.57
C HIS A 324 28.72 -27.97 -17.39
N ARG A 325 27.88 -27.06 -17.88
CA ARG A 325 26.97 -27.07 -19.06
C ARG A 325 27.33 -28.06 -20.19
N TYR A 326 26.35 -28.63 -20.91
CA TYR A 326 25.62 -28.07 -22.07
C TYR A 326 24.83 -29.15 -22.84
N ILE A 327 23.86 -28.68 -23.64
CA ILE A 327 23.26 -29.21 -24.90
C ILE A 327 21.86 -29.84 -24.84
N ALA A 328 21.01 -29.17 -25.63
CA ALA A 328 19.64 -29.45 -25.99
C ALA A 328 19.43 -30.74 -26.81
N SER A 329 18.21 -31.27 -26.76
CA SER A 329 17.65 -32.06 -27.86
C SER A 329 16.21 -31.64 -28.12
N ASN A 330 15.99 -31.28 -29.39
CA ASN A 330 14.69 -31.04 -30.03
C ASN A 330 13.68 -32.16 -29.77
N GLY A 331 12.44 -31.77 -29.48
CA GLY A 331 11.26 -32.62 -29.55
C GLY A 331 10.03 -31.75 -29.84
N THR A 332 9.53 -31.85 -31.06
CA THR A 332 8.39 -31.15 -31.65
C THR A 332 7.03 -31.62 -31.13
N TYR A 333 6.08 -30.66 -31.08
CA TYR A 333 4.63 -30.75 -31.35
C TYR A 333 3.60 -30.77 -30.19
N ASN A 334 2.87 -29.63 -30.10
CA ASN A 334 1.50 -29.26 -29.68
C ASN A 334 0.69 -30.04 -28.61
N PRO A 335 0.11 -29.32 -27.64
CA PRO A 335 -1.08 -29.74 -26.87
C PRO A 335 -2.39 -29.05 -27.35
N GLU A 336 -3.43 -29.85 -27.53
CA GLU A 336 -4.84 -29.42 -27.63
C GLU A 336 -5.41 -29.11 -26.23
N PHE A 337 -5.98 -27.90 -26.13
CA PHE A 337 -7.29 -27.52 -25.59
C PHE A 337 -7.85 -28.04 -24.23
N GLU A 338 -8.30 -27.03 -23.46
CA GLU A 338 -9.50 -26.94 -22.60
C GLU A 338 -9.48 -27.31 -21.10
N MET A 339 -9.05 -26.31 -20.31
CA MET A 339 -9.83 -25.44 -19.38
C MET A 339 -11.10 -25.93 -18.66
N ASN A 340 -11.20 -25.46 -17.40
CA ASN A 340 -12.35 -25.11 -16.53
C ASN A 340 -12.65 -26.06 -15.33
N THR A 341 -12.90 -25.58 -14.09
CA THR A 341 -13.35 -24.25 -13.63
C THR A 341 -13.28 -24.09 -12.11
N LEU A 342 -13.01 -22.86 -11.64
CA LEU A 342 -13.89 -22.06 -10.74
C LEU A 342 -13.29 -20.64 -10.57
N PRO A 343 -13.93 -19.54 -11.06
CA PRO A 343 -13.47 -18.18 -10.77
C PRO A 343 -14.41 -17.33 -9.89
N ARG A 344 -13.76 -16.43 -9.17
CA ARG A 344 -14.22 -15.31 -8.32
C ARG A 344 -14.45 -14.04 -9.20
N PRO A 345 -15.08 -12.96 -8.66
CA PRO A 345 -15.86 -12.00 -9.45
C PRO A 345 -15.04 -10.93 -10.19
N HIS A 346 -15.64 -10.41 -11.27
CA HIS A 346 -15.07 -9.57 -12.31
C HIS A 346 -14.67 -8.15 -11.88
N ILE A 347 -13.41 -7.79 -12.15
CA ILE A 347 -12.90 -6.42 -12.30
C ILE A 347 -12.87 -6.11 -13.81
N ILE A 348 -13.12 -4.85 -14.15
CA ILE A 348 -13.19 -4.33 -15.52
C ILE A 348 -11.85 -4.53 -16.24
N ASN A 349 -11.79 -5.49 -17.17
CA ASN A 349 -10.70 -5.66 -18.13
C ASN A 349 -10.78 -4.57 -19.21
N GLY A 350 -10.31 -3.37 -18.88
CA GLY A 350 -10.15 -2.26 -19.85
C GLY A 350 -8.72 -1.71 -19.91
N LEU A 351 -7.78 -2.40 -19.25
CA LEU A 351 -6.55 -1.76 -18.78
C LEU A 351 -5.30 -2.57 -19.22
N ASP A 352 -5.48 -3.61 -20.05
CA ASP A 352 -4.41 -4.50 -20.53
C ASP A 352 -3.88 -4.13 -21.92
N HIS A 353 -4.63 -3.39 -22.73
CA HIS A 353 -4.21 -3.01 -24.10
C HIS A 353 -3.40 -1.71 -24.19
N LEU A 354 -3.30 -0.94 -23.10
CA LEU A 354 -2.57 0.34 -23.08
C LEU A 354 -1.09 0.20 -22.71
N SER A 355 -0.70 -0.79 -21.89
CA SER A 355 0.70 -0.95 -21.47
C SER A 355 1.61 -1.48 -22.58
N ALA A 356 1.11 -2.33 -23.49
CA ALA A 356 1.92 -2.89 -24.58
C ALA A 356 2.10 -1.90 -25.76
N THR A 357 1.13 -1.03 -26.00
CA THR A 357 1.12 -0.14 -27.18
C THR A 357 1.99 1.10 -26.97
N ILE A 358 2.06 1.64 -25.75
CA ILE A 358 2.87 2.83 -25.44
C ILE A 358 4.38 2.53 -25.50
N ILE A 359 4.79 1.26 -25.37
CA ILE A 359 6.21 0.86 -25.38
C ILE A 359 6.79 0.80 -26.81
N HIS A 360 5.95 0.71 -27.85
CA HIS A 360 6.42 0.60 -29.24
C HIS A 360 6.48 1.93 -30.02
N ASP A 361 5.74 2.96 -29.64
CA ASP A 361 5.62 4.22 -30.43
C ASP A 361 6.65 5.32 -30.10
N VAL A 362 7.67 5.05 -29.28
CA VAL A 362 8.74 6.04 -28.96
C VAL A 362 10.00 5.84 -29.84
N ARG A 363 9.92 5.05 -30.91
CA ARG A 363 11.01 4.89 -31.89
C ARG A 363 10.47 5.10 -33.30
N ASP A 364 10.45 6.34 -33.75
CA ASP A 364 11.08 6.78 -35.00
C ASP A 364 10.69 8.22 -35.35
N TYR A 365 11.55 8.88 -36.13
CA TYR A 365 11.64 10.30 -36.51
C TYR A 365 12.44 11.14 -35.50
N ASP A 366 13.69 11.52 -35.80
CA ASP A 366 14.01 12.49 -36.85
C ASP A 366 15.37 12.34 -37.55
N ASN A 367 15.42 12.81 -38.81
CA ASN A 367 16.46 13.63 -39.46
C ASN A 367 15.76 14.22 -40.72
N ASN A 368 15.82 15.50 -41.12
CA ASN A 368 16.74 16.65 -41.01
C ASN A 368 15.91 17.89 -41.49
N ASP A 369 16.19 19.18 -41.27
CA ASP A 369 17.31 20.04 -40.84
C ASP A 369 16.67 21.39 -40.38
N GLY A 370 17.22 22.23 -39.52
CA GLY A 370 18.55 22.21 -38.93
C GLY A 370 18.79 23.28 -37.85
N ASN A 371 19.87 23.00 -37.12
CA ASN A 371 20.88 23.89 -36.53
C ASN A 371 20.85 24.25 -35.02
N VAL A 372 21.83 23.63 -34.33
CA VAL A 372 22.69 24.12 -33.22
C VAL A 372 22.28 23.80 -31.76
N ASN A 373 22.65 22.62 -31.23
CA ASN A 373 23.88 22.39 -30.43
C ASN A 373 23.96 21.00 -29.73
N ASN A 374 24.99 20.24 -30.11
CA ASN A 374 25.63 19.03 -29.56
C ASN A 374 25.08 18.34 -28.29
N PHE A 375 24.51 17.14 -28.49
CA PHE A 375 24.69 15.98 -27.59
C PHE A 375 25.43 14.87 -28.35
N PRO A 376 26.34 14.09 -27.71
CA PRO A 376 27.16 13.11 -28.41
C PRO A 376 26.33 11.89 -28.88
N LYS A 377 26.30 11.65 -30.19
CA LYS A 377 25.80 10.43 -30.83
C LYS A 377 26.78 9.28 -30.58
N HIS A 378 26.55 8.49 -29.53
CA HIS A 378 27.00 7.09 -29.43
C HIS A 378 26.24 6.42 -28.28
N PHE A 379 25.01 5.96 -28.52
CA PHE A 379 24.30 4.96 -27.70
C PHE A 379 23.01 4.54 -28.46
N GLN A 380 23.17 4.00 -29.66
CA GLN A 380 22.14 3.16 -30.29
C GLN A 380 22.70 1.73 -30.27
N GLU A 381 22.38 1.01 -29.20
CA GLU A 381 22.46 -0.45 -28.98
C GLU A 381 22.64 -0.68 -27.47
N GLU A 382 21.54 -0.56 -26.71
CA GLU A 382 21.29 -1.21 -25.42
C GLU A 382 20.08 -0.52 -24.75
N LYS A 383 18.95 -1.22 -24.63
CA LYS A 383 18.00 -1.01 -23.52
C LYS A 383 16.97 -2.15 -23.48
N SER A 384 17.44 -3.31 -23.03
CA SER A 384 16.68 -4.05 -22.02
C SER A 384 17.07 -3.41 -20.69
N CYS A 385 16.12 -2.77 -20.01
CA CYS A 385 16.34 -1.97 -18.79
C CYS A 385 16.13 -2.78 -17.49
N ASP A 386 15.94 -4.09 -17.63
CA ASP A 386 15.84 -5.02 -16.52
C ASP A 386 17.17 -5.12 -15.78
N VAL A 387 17.11 -4.99 -14.46
CA VAL A 387 18.24 -5.18 -13.56
C VAL A 387 18.00 -6.50 -12.82
N PRO A 388 18.82 -7.55 -13.06
CA PRO A 388 18.80 -8.74 -12.23
C PRO A 388 19.02 -8.34 -10.77
N VAL A 389 18.24 -8.92 -9.84
CA VAL A 389 18.34 -8.59 -8.41
C VAL A 389 19.77 -8.78 -7.88
N ILE A 390 20.45 -9.82 -8.35
CA ILE A 390 21.85 -10.13 -8.02
C ILE A 390 22.86 -9.04 -8.46
N GLU A 391 22.50 -8.21 -9.45
CA GLU A 391 23.32 -7.11 -9.99
C GLU A 391 22.89 -5.74 -9.45
N LEU A 392 21.92 -5.69 -8.53
CA LEU A 392 21.36 -4.42 -8.06
C LEU A 392 22.41 -3.55 -7.33
N LEU A 393 23.25 -4.15 -6.49
CA LEU A 393 24.31 -3.42 -5.78
C LEU A 393 25.31 -2.80 -6.75
N SER A 394 25.82 -3.56 -7.72
CA SER A 394 26.78 -3.06 -8.72
C SER A 394 26.16 -1.98 -9.62
N ARG A 395 24.86 -2.11 -9.92
CA ARG A 395 24.08 -1.08 -10.63
C ARG A 395 24.01 0.22 -9.83
N ILE A 396 23.73 0.14 -8.52
CA ILE A 396 23.68 1.30 -7.62
C ILE A 396 25.04 2.00 -7.57
N GLU A 397 26.13 1.25 -7.38
CA GLU A 397 27.49 1.81 -7.35
C GLU A 397 27.82 2.54 -8.66
N LYS A 398 27.49 1.95 -9.81
CA LYS A 398 27.65 2.60 -11.11
C LYS A 398 26.84 3.90 -11.21
N MET A 399 25.63 3.93 -10.67
CA MET A 399 24.77 5.12 -10.71
C MET A 399 25.19 6.24 -9.74
N LYS A 400 25.86 5.90 -8.63
CA LYS A 400 26.39 6.85 -7.64
C LYS A 400 27.62 7.61 -8.13
N ARG A 401 28.38 7.07 -9.10
CA ARG A 401 29.59 7.72 -9.65
C ARG A 401 29.29 9.13 -10.18
N ASP A 402 30.31 9.98 -10.16
CA ASP A 402 30.26 11.38 -10.62
C ASP A 402 29.12 12.18 -9.96
N ASN A 403 28.96 12.03 -8.64
CA ASN A 403 27.94 12.73 -7.85
C ASN A 403 26.50 12.39 -8.30
N ASP A 404 26.15 11.10 -8.24
CA ASP A 404 24.84 10.55 -8.63
C ASP A 404 24.45 10.85 -10.10
N LYS A 405 25.43 11.00 -11.00
CA LYS A 405 25.16 11.35 -12.41
C LYS A 405 24.23 10.34 -13.08
N GLY A 406 24.43 9.04 -12.83
CA GLY A 406 23.58 7.99 -13.40
C GLY A 406 22.12 8.10 -12.95
N PHE A 407 21.87 8.32 -11.65
CA PHE A 407 20.53 8.55 -11.12
C PHE A 407 19.89 9.82 -11.69
N LYS A 408 20.63 10.92 -11.73
CA LYS A 408 20.14 12.20 -12.25
C LYS A 408 19.77 12.11 -13.73
N THR A 409 20.60 11.45 -14.54
CA THR A 409 20.35 11.27 -15.98
C THR A 409 19.12 10.40 -16.21
N GLU A 410 19.01 9.25 -15.54
CA GLU A 410 17.86 8.35 -15.73
C GLU A 410 16.56 9.00 -15.25
N PHE A 411 16.57 9.65 -14.09
CA PHE A 411 15.42 10.37 -13.57
C PHE A 411 14.96 11.51 -14.50
N ALA A 412 15.90 12.23 -15.12
CA ALA A 412 15.60 13.31 -16.05
C ALA A 412 14.93 12.83 -17.35
N LEU A 413 15.03 11.54 -17.69
CA LEU A 413 14.36 10.94 -18.84
C LEU A 413 12.90 10.55 -18.56
N LEU A 414 12.48 10.51 -17.29
CA LEU A 414 11.12 10.14 -16.94
C LEU A 414 10.12 11.22 -17.40
N PRO A 415 8.97 10.85 -17.98
CA PRO A 415 7.99 11.82 -18.46
C PRO A 415 7.46 12.65 -17.29
N ASN A 416 7.27 13.96 -17.47
CA ASN A 416 6.90 14.88 -16.40
C ASN A 416 5.79 15.83 -16.86
N GLY A 417 4.94 16.25 -15.92
CA GLY A 417 3.80 17.13 -16.18
C GLY A 417 2.48 16.39 -16.35
N GLU A 418 1.55 17.03 -17.04
CA GLU A 418 0.22 16.49 -17.33
C GLU A 418 0.28 15.66 -18.62
N LEU A 419 0.45 14.34 -18.47
CA LEU A 419 0.52 13.39 -19.58
C LEU A 419 -0.87 13.00 -20.12
N HIS A 420 -1.90 13.10 -19.28
CA HIS A 420 -3.29 12.78 -19.61
C HIS A 420 -4.25 13.86 -19.07
N PRO A 421 -5.48 13.95 -19.60
CA PRO A 421 -6.45 14.93 -19.13
C PRO A 421 -6.80 14.83 -17.64
N CYS A 422 -7.01 16.00 -17.02
CA CYS A 422 -7.45 16.17 -15.64
C CYS A 422 -8.68 17.10 -15.54
N PHE A 423 -9.62 17.01 -16.48
CA PHE A 423 -10.75 17.94 -16.58
C PHE A 423 -11.62 17.92 -15.32
N VAL A 424 -11.90 16.73 -14.77
CA VAL A 424 -12.82 16.59 -13.62
C VAL A 424 -12.26 17.30 -12.39
N ALA A 425 -10.95 17.14 -12.19
CA ALA A 425 -10.22 17.77 -11.10
C ALA A 425 -10.16 19.29 -11.17
N LYS A 426 -10.33 19.86 -12.38
CA LYS A 426 -10.24 21.30 -12.68
C LYS A 426 -11.61 21.99 -12.70
N HIS A 427 -12.72 21.26 -12.57
CA HIS A 427 -14.05 21.86 -12.41
C HIS A 427 -14.11 22.76 -11.16
N GLU A 428 -14.88 23.84 -11.24
CA GLU A 428 -14.94 24.90 -10.23
C GLU A 428 -15.31 24.33 -8.85
N GLU A 429 -16.26 23.41 -8.80
CA GLU A 429 -16.71 22.70 -7.60
C GLU A 429 -15.64 21.80 -6.96
N ASN A 430 -14.66 21.33 -7.75
CA ASN A 430 -13.63 20.37 -7.32
C ASN A 430 -12.28 21.05 -7.01
N ILE A 431 -12.04 22.28 -7.46
CA ILE A 431 -10.81 23.03 -7.18
C ILE A 431 -10.52 23.09 -5.67
N ALA A 432 -11.55 23.34 -4.85
CA ALA A 432 -11.42 23.41 -3.40
C ALA A 432 -11.10 22.06 -2.75
N LYS A 433 -11.33 20.93 -3.43
CA LYS A 433 -11.00 19.58 -2.95
C LYS A 433 -9.53 19.22 -3.21
N ASN A 434 -8.82 19.93 -4.09
CA ASN A 434 -7.39 19.73 -4.36
C ASN A 434 -6.51 20.43 -3.31
N ARG A 435 -5.46 19.75 -2.82
CA ARG A 435 -4.47 20.36 -1.92
C ARG A 435 -3.51 21.28 -2.65
N TYR A 436 -3.14 20.91 -3.87
CA TYR A 436 -2.19 21.65 -4.70
C TYR A 436 -2.84 22.03 -6.03
N LYS A 437 -2.54 23.24 -6.52
CA LYS A 437 -3.03 23.76 -7.81
C LYS A 437 -2.35 23.13 -9.04
N THR A 438 -1.38 22.25 -8.80
CA THR A 438 -0.52 21.65 -9.82
C THR A 438 -0.49 20.13 -9.72
N THR A 439 -1.32 19.53 -8.85
CA THR A 439 -1.37 18.08 -8.67
C THR A 439 -2.81 17.61 -8.72
N PHE A 440 -3.19 17.11 -9.89
CA PHE A 440 -4.53 16.63 -10.20
C PHE A 440 -4.50 15.12 -10.49
N PRO A 441 -5.57 14.38 -10.18
CA PRO A 441 -5.72 13.04 -10.70
C PRO A 441 -6.04 13.10 -12.21
N TYR A 442 -5.48 12.16 -12.98
CA TYR A 442 -5.92 11.95 -14.36
C TYR A 442 -7.32 11.36 -14.41
N ASP A 443 -8.12 11.76 -15.39
CA ASP A 443 -9.53 11.38 -15.48
C ASP A 443 -9.72 9.88 -15.71
N HIS A 444 -8.84 9.24 -16.50
CA HIS A 444 -8.98 7.82 -16.90
C HIS A 444 -8.70 6.83 -15.76
N SER A 445 -7.97 7.23 -14.73
CA SER A 445 -7.53 6.38 -13.62
C SER A 445 -7.98 6.91 -12.26
N ARG A 446 -8.75 8.00 -12.20
CA ARG A 446 -9.21 8.58 -10.93
C ARG A 446 -10.14 7.62 -10.20
N VAL A 447 -10.14 7.71 -8.89
CA VAL A 447 -11.18 7.07 -8.08
C VAL A 447 -12.47 7.88 -8.21
N ILE A 448 -13.57 7.21 -8.54
CA ILE A 448 -14.90 7.81 -8.68
C ILE A 448 -15.72 7.46 -7.45
N LEU A 449 -16.14 8.45 -6.68
CA LEU A 449 -16.98 8.24 -5.50
C LEU A 449 -18.43 7.97 -5.93
N ILE A 450 -19.00 6.87 -5.44
CA ILE A 450 -20.39 6.49 -5.63
C ILE A 450 -21.18 7.07 -4.45
N GLY A 451 -21.61 8.31 -4.60
CA GLY A 451 -22.36 9.06 -3.59
C GLY A 451 -23.84 8.66 -3.46
N GLU A 452 -24.43 8.99 -2.31
CA GLU A 452 -25.87 9.32 -2.21
C GLU A 452 -26.03 10.84 -2.51
N HIS A 453 -27.24 11.27 -2.94
CA HIS A 453 -27.65 12.52 -3.61
C HIS A 453 -26.97 13.89 -3.30
N GLU A 454 -26.05 14.02 -2.35
CA GLU A 454 -25.43 15.30 -1.92
C GLU A 454 -23.89 15.38 -2.07
N SER A 455 -23.18 14.30 -2.42
CA SER A 455 -21.70 14.31 -2.57
C SER A 455 -21.25 14.28 -4.03
N THR A 456 -20.26 15.09 -4.40
CA THR A 456 -19.63 15.00 -5.74
C THR A 456 -18.92 13.65 -5.93
N ASP A 457 -18.79 13.19 -7.17
CA ASP A 457 -18.11 11.93 -7.53
C ASP A 457 -16.57 12.01 -7.42
N TYR A 458 -16.07 13.14 -6.93
CA TYR A 458 -14.66 13.51 -7.03
C TYR A 458 -13.91 13.35 -5.71
N ILE A 459 -12.79 12.65 -5.80
CA ILE A 459 -11.69 12.66 -4.83
C ILE A 459 -10.36 12.74 -5.58
N ASN A 460 -9.38 13.45 -5.02
CA ASN A 460 -8.03 13.51 -5.60
C ASN A 460 -7.24 12.23 -5.25
N ALA A 461 -7.53 11.16 -5.98
CA ALA A 461 -6.86 9.87 -5.90
C ALA A 461 -6.91 9.15 -7.26
N ASN A 462 -5.92 8.29 -7.53
CA ASN A 462 -5.90 7.43 -8.72
C ASN A 462 -5.65 5.98 -8.33
N TYR A 463 -6.25 5.06 -9.08
CA TYR A 463 -5.83 3.66 -9.09
C TYR A 463 -4.43 3.55 -9.70
N VAL A 464 -3.60 2.72 -9.09
CA VAL A 464 -2.27 2.36 -9.60
C VAL A 464 -2.18 0.85 -9.60
N LYS A 465 -1.83 0.28 -10.75
CA LYS A 465 -1.65 -1.16 -10.87
C LYS A 465 -0.29 -1.60 -10.34
N ASP A 466 -0.15 -2.87 -10.02
CA ASP A 466 1.15 -3.51 -9.83
C ASP A 466 1.82 -3.86 -11.17
N VAL A 467 2.93 -4.62 -11.09
CA VAL A 467 3.71 -5.05 -12.26
C VAL A 467 3.01 -6.09 -13.14
N VAL A 468 2.03 -6.83 -12.60
CA VAL A 468 1.25 -7.81 -13.38
C VAL A 468 -0.01 -7.20 -13.98
N GLY A 469 -0.32 -5.95 -13.63
CA GLY A 469 -1.42 -5.17 -14.19
C GLY A 469 -2.67 -5.18 -13.33
N ASP A 470 -2.65 -5.75 -12.12
CA ASP A 470 -3.79 -5.74 -11.21
C ASP A 470 -3.85 -4.41 -10.44
N ILE A 471 -5.06 -3.89 -10.18
CA ILE A 471 -5.22 -2.71 -9.32
C ILE A 471 -4.85 -3.09 -7.89
N ALA A 472 -3.63 -2.76 -7.49
CA ALA A 472 -3.09 -3.08 -6.17
C ALA A 472 -3.11 -1.88 -5.22
N TYR A 473 -3.15 -0.66 -5.75
CA TYR A 473 -3.00 0.55 -4.94
C TYR A 473 -3.98 1.66 -5.32
N ILE A 474 -4.26 2.52 -4.34
CA ILE A 474 -4.88 3.82 -4.56
C ILE A 474 -3.91 4.89 -4.06
N ALA A 475 -3.36 5.68 -4.98
CA ALA A 475 -2.50 6.82 -4.67
C ALA A 475 -3.36 8.07 -4.44
N SER A 476 -3.44 8.52 -3.19
CA SER A 476 -4.31 9.64 -2.78
C SER A 476 -3.51 10.83 -2.24
N GLN A 477 -4.06 12.04 -2.38
CA GLN A 477 -3.58 13.18 -1.59
C GLN A 477 -3.87 12.97 -0.10
N GLY A 478 -3.14 13.68 0.77
CA GLY A 478 -3.45 13.77 2.19
C GLY A 478 -4.76 14.52 2.42
N PRO A 479 -5.75 13.94 3.13
CA PRO A 479 -7.06 14.55 3.31
C PRO A 479 -7.00 15.99 3.83
N LYS A 480 -7.92 16.82 3.33
CA LYS A 480 -8.19 18.20 3.80
C LYS A 480 -9.45 18.20 4.65
N ALA A 481 -9.67 19.27 5.43
CA ALA A 481 -10.88 19.40 6.24
C ALA A 481 -12.19 19.12 5.48
N ASN A 482 -12.30 19.64 4.25
CA ASN A 482 -13.46 19.47 3.38
C ASN A 482 -13.48 18.16 2.57
N THR A 483 -12.51 17.25 2.75
CA THR A 483 -12.40 15.97 2.01
C THR A 483 -12.19 14.76 2.92
N VAL A 484 -12.25 14.92 4.25
CA VAL A 484 -12.14 13.79 5.19
C VAL A 484 -13.29 12.79 4.99
N THR A 485 -14.51 13.29 4.81
CA THR A 485 -15.67 12.43 4.52
C THR A 485 -15.47 11.69 3.21
N ASP A 486 -15.07 12.39 2.14
CA ASP A 486 -14.77 11.81 0.82
C ASP A 486 -13.72 10.68 0.93
N PHE A 487 -12.67 10.89 1.74
CA PHE A 487 -11.62 9.89 1.99
C PHE A 487 -12.16 8.63 2.66
N TRP A 488 -12.99 8.76 3.71
CA TRP A 488 -13.61 7.59 4.35
C TRP A 488 -14.66 6.92 3.46
N THR A 489 -15.34 7.68 2.61
CA THR A 489 -16.20 7.13 1.55
C THR A 489 -15.39 6.26 0.60
N MET A 490 -14.24 6.74 0.11
CA MET A 490 -13.33 5.95 -0.72
C MET A 490 -12.85 4.68 -0.02
N VAL A 491 -12.32 4.81 1.21
CA VAL A 491 -11.82 3.67 2.00
C VAL A 491 -12.91 2.61 2.18
N TRP A 492 -14.15 3.04 2.42
CA TRP A 492 -15.27 2.12 2.53
C TRP A 492 -15.72 1.55 1.17
N GLN A 493 -15.81 2.37 0.13
CA GLN A 493 -16.27 1.92 -1.18
C GLN A 493 -15.37 0.83 -1.73
N GLU A 494 -14.05 1.05 -1.67
CA GLU A 494 -13.01 0.20 -2.26
C GLU A 494 -12.61 -0.98 -1.35
N ASP A 495 -13.41 -1.28 -0.31
CA ASP A 495 -13.17 -2.35 0.68
C ASP A 495 -11.75 -2.34 1.30
N ILE A 496 -11.18 -1.16 1.49
CA ILE A 496 -9.80 -0.98 1.93
C ILE A 496 -9.63 -1.44 3.38
N CYS A 497 -8.66 -2.32 3.60
CA CYS A 497 -8.25 -2.79 4.92
C CYS A 497 -6.95 -2.14 5.43
N GLN A 498 -6.10 -1.61 4.55
CA GLN A 498 -4.82 -1.01 4.89
C GLN A 498 -4.66 0.40 4.29
N VAL A 499 -4.26 1.35 5.13
CA VAL A 499 -3.93 2.73 4.73
C VAL A 499 -2.48 3.02 5.10
N VAL A 500 -1.64 3.32 4.13
CA VAL A 500 -0.24 3.71 4.31
C VAL A 500 -0.13 5.23 4.23
N MET A 501 0.23 5.86 5.34
CA MET A 501 0.42 7.31 5.49
C MET A 501 1.91 7.63 5.60
N LEU A 502 2.45 8.39 4.65
CA LEU A 502 3.89 8.68 4.53
C LEU A 502 4.24 10.14 4.84
N THR A 503 3.42 10.83 5.64
CA THR A 503 3.66 12.21 6.03
C THR A 503 3.15 12.49 7.42
N ASN A 504 3.90 13.28 8.20
CA ASN A 504 3.37 13.93 9.38
C ASN A 504 2.28 14.95 8.99
N LEU A 505 1.46 15.35 9.96
CA LEU A 505 0.36 16.31 9.76
C LEU A 505 0.88 17.70 9.33
N THR A 506 2.00 18.11 9.90
CA THR A 506 2.72 19.34 9.58
C THR A 506 4.13 19.04 9.11
N GLY A 507 4.67 19.92 8.28
CA GLY A 507 6.06 19.87 7.83
C GLY A 507 6.57 21.24 7.39
N ASP A 508 7.74 21.64 7.90
CA ASP A 508 8.30 23.01 7.83
C ASP A 508 7.27 24.10 8.18
N GLY A 509 6.47 23.88 9.22
CA GLY A 509 5.40 24.79 9.64
C GLY A 509 4.16 24.83 8.72
N LYS A 510 4.13 24.06 7.63
CA LYS A 510 3.00 23.98 6.69
C LYS A 510 2.16 22.72 6.95
N MET A 511 0.85 22.84 6.87
CA MET A 511 -0.06 21.69 6.97
C MET A 511 0.05 20.79 5.74
N LYS A 512 0.45 19.53 5.93
CA LYS A 512 0.62 18.51 4.89
C LYS A 512 -0.57 17.55 4.81
N CYS A 513 -1.21 17.27 5.93
CA CYS A 513 -2.39 16.40 6.04
C CYS A 513 -3.24 16.84 7.23
N ILE A 514 -4.57 16.75 7.15
CA ILE A 514 -5.40 16.85 8.35
C ILE A 514 -5.44 15.48 9.05
N GLN A 515 -5.59 15.49 10.37
CA GLN A 515 -5.91 14.28 11.10
C GLN A 515 -7.32 13.83 10.72
N TYR A 516 -7.42 12.68 10.07
CA TYR A 516 -8.69 12.08 9.62
C TYR A 516 -9.13 10.91 10.49
N TRP A 517 -8.54 10.76 11.68
CA TRP A 517 -8.82 9.68 12.62
C TRP A 517 -9.02 10.21 14.05
N PRO A 518 -9.76 9.51 14.92
CA PRO A 518 -9.89 9.86 16.33
C PRO A 518 -8.68 9.40 17.16
N GLU A 519 -8.47 10.06 18.30
CA GLU A 519 -7.53 9.60 19.33
C GLU A 519 -7.88 8.19 19.84
N LEU A 520 -6.91 7.49 20.43
CA LEU A 520 -7.09 6.16 21.03
C LEU A 520 -8.33 6.09 21.95
N SER A 521 -9.12 5.02 21.79
CA SER A 521 -10.37 4.78 22.53
C SER A 521 -11.45 5.85 22.34
N LYS A 522 -11.31 6.74 21.34
CA LYS A 522 -12.35 7.69 20.95
C LYS A 522 -12.95 7.30 19.60
N SER A 523 -14.13 7.86 19.35
CA SER A 523 -14.81 7.75 18.06
C SER A 523 -15.12 9.13 17.49
N MET A 524 -15.00 9.25 16.17
CA MET A 524 -15.38 10.45 15.41
C MET A 524 -16.29 10.05 14.24
N THR A 525 -17.22 10.94 13.89
CA THR A 525 -18.13 10.72 12.76
C THR A 525 -17.69 11.54 11.55
N TYR A 526 -17.57 10.87 10.40
CA TYR A 526 -17.28 11.48 9.10
C TYR A 526 -18.40 11.08 8.14
N GLY A 527 -19.38 11.98 7.93
CA GLY A 527 -20.59 11.66 7.17
C GLY A 527 -21.34 10.45 7.74
N HIS A 528 -21.44 9.37 6.97
CA HIS A 528 -22.11 8.12 7.37
C HIS A 528 -21.23 7.14 8.13
N PHE A 529 -19.96 7.46 8.33
CA PHE A 529 -19.00 6.58 8.99
C PHE A 529 -18.77 7.03 10.43
N ALA A 530 -18.93 6.11 11.38
CA ALA A 530 -18.37 6.25 12.71
C ALA A 530 -17.05 5.47 12.73
N VAL A 531 -15.95 6.19 12.93
CA VAL A 531 -14.60 5.62 13.02
C VAL A 531 -14.22 5.62 14.48
N GLU A 532 -13.79 4.48 15.01
CA GLU A 532 -13.34 4.28 16.40
C GLU A 532 -11.91 3.77 16.39
N ASN A 533 -11.00 4.39 17.16
CA ASN A 533 -9.62 3.94 17.29
C ASN A 533 -9.52 2.91 18.42
N LEU A 534 -9.34 1.65 18.03
CA LEU A 534 -9.29 0.51 18.95
C LEU A 534 -7.90 0.32 19.57
N GLU A 535 -6.85 0.66 18.81
CA GLU A 535 -5.48 0.33 19.17
C GLU A 535 -4.53 1.30 18.48
N GLU A 536 -3.52 1.75 19.21
CA GLU A 536 -2.48 2.63 18.70
C GLU A 536 -1.12 2.20 19.26
N ARG A 537 -0.20 1.85 18.37
CA ARG A 537 1.17 1.45 18.69
C ARG A 537 2.14 2.48 18.13
N HIS A 538 3.07 2.94 18.96
CA HIS A 538 4.11 3.90 18.58
C HIS A 538 5.48 3.23 18.56
N TYR A 539 6.12 3.27 17.40
CA TYR A 539 7.47 2.79 17.15
C TYR A 539 8.38 3.99 16.87
N ALA A 540 9.69 3.75 16.84
CA ALA A 540 10.66 4.82 16.61
C ALA A 540 10.44 5.58 15.29
N CYS A 541 10.13 4.86 14.19
CA CYS A 541 10.00 5.46 12.87
C CYS A 541 8.57 5.54 12.32
N HIS A 542 7.60 4.96 13.02
CA HIS A 542 6.24 4.85 12.55
C HIS A 542 5.22 4.65 13.68
N SER A 543 3.94 4.73 13.36
CA SER A 543 2.85 4.36 14.26
C SER A 543 1.84 3.50 13.51
N ILE A 544 1.21 2.56 14.21
CA ILE A 544 0.17 1.70 13.65
C ILE A 544 -1.11 1.92 14.43
N ARG A 545 -2.21 2.15 13.72
CA ARG A 545 -3.54 2.35 14.32
C ARG A 545 -4.53 1.36 13.76
N LYS A 546 -5.39 0.82 14.61
CA LYS A 546 -6.47 -0.09 14.22
C LYS A 546 -7.81 0.60 14.42
N PHE A 547 -8.51 0.83 13.32
CA PHE A 547 -9.80 1.49 13.33
C PHE A 547 -10.93 0.48 13.13
N LYS A 548 -11.99 0.65 13.91
CA LYS A 548 -13.31 0.08 13.62
C LYS A 548 -14.13 1.13 12.89
N VAL A 549 -14.44 0.85 11.64
CA VAL A 549 -15.24 1.73 10.78
C VAL A 549 -16.65 1.16 10.68
N CYS A 550 -17.65 1.90 11.15
CA CYS A 550 -19.05 1.50 11.09
C CYS A 550 -19.82 2.39 10.12
N HIS A 551 -20.42 1.80 9.10
CA HIS A 551 -21.36 2.50 8.23
C HIS A 551 -22.72 2.58 8.91
N ARG A 552 -23.05 3.76 9.43
CA ARG A 552 -24.20 4.00 10.32
C ARG A 552 -25.55 3.65 9.69
N LYS A 553 -25.75 3.92 8.39
CA LYS A 553 -26.98 3.56 7.65
C LYS A 553 -27.10 2.06 7.32
N LYS A 554 -25.98 1.41 6.98
CA LYS A 554 -25.95 0.01 6.53
C LYS A 554 -25.75 -0.99 7.67
N HIS A 555 -25.45 -0.50 8.88
CA HIS A 555 -25.12 -1.29 10.07
C HIS A 555 -24.01 -2.33 9.82
N LYS A 556 -23.08 -2.03 8.91
CA LYS A 556 -21.91 -2.86 8.61
C LYS A 556 -20.69 -2.28 9.28
N THR A 557 -19.78 -3.15 9.71
CA THR A 557 -18.51 -2.75 10.35
C THR A 557 -17.34 -3.42 9.66
N ARG A 558 -16.22 -2.70 9.57
CA ARG A 558 -14.95 -3.18 9.03
C ARG A 558 -13.79 -2.74 9.93
N ILE A 559 -12.68 -3.46 9.83
CA ILE A 559 -11.43 -3.09 10.47
C ILE A 559 -10.51 -2.50 9.40
N VAL A 560 -9.95 -1.34 9.68
CA VAL A 560 -8.98 -0.65 8.82
C VAL A 560 -7.73 -0.38 9.65
N CYS A 561 -6.57 -0.84 9.19
CA CYS A 561 -5.29 -0.56 9.81
C CYS A 561 -4.59 0.59 9.07
N GLN A 562 -4.17 1.62 9.81
CA GLN A 562 -3.34 2.70 9.28
C GLN A 562 -1.89 2.52 9.73
N TYR A 563 -0.98 2.55 8.77
CA TYR A 563 0.47 2.50 8.97
C TYR A 563 1.03 3.88 8.64
N HIS A 564 1.47 4.60 9.67
CA HIS A 564 1.92 5.99 9.56
C HIS A 564 3.43 6.07 9.74
N TYR A 565 4.18 6.25 8.66
CA TYR A 565 5.63 6.47 8.72
C TYR A 565 5.93 7.93 9.08
N THR A 566 6.56 8.15 10.24
CA THR A 566 6.72 9.48 10.86
C THR A 566 8.10 10.09 10.64
N MET A 567 9.09 9.29 10.23
CA MET A 567 10.49 9.73 10.10
C MET A 567 10.93 10.03 8.66
N TRP A 568 9.98 10.31 7.76
CA TRP A 568 10.33 10.80 6.42
C TRP A 568 10.52 12.33 6.47
N PRO A 569 11.73 12.85 6.27
CA PRO A 569 11.99 14.29 6.37
C PRO A 569 11.27 15.07 5.26
N ASP A 570 10.90 16.32 5.55
CA ASP A 570 10.28 17.23 4.56
C ASP A 570 11.18 17.52 3.37
N HIS A 571 12.46 17.70 3.64
CA HIS A 571 13.53 17.78 2.65
C HIS A 571 14.44 16.56 2.78
N GLY A 572 14.56 15.76 1.71
CA GLY A 572 15.42 14.58 1.67
C GLY A 572 14.65 13.26 1.57
N ILE A 573 15.30 12.19 2.06
CA ILE A 573 14.88 10.80 1.89
C ILE A 573 14.87 10.08 3.24
N PRO A 574 14.08 9.00 3.40
CA PRO A 574 14.11 8.21 4.62
C PRO A 574 15.39 7.36 4.63
N ASP A 575 15.76 6.89 5.81
CA ASP A 575 16.74 5.82 5.94
C ASP A 575 16.21 4.54 5.24
N PRO A 576 16.92 3.96 4.25
CA PRO A 576 16.40 2.86 3.43
C PRO A 576 16.02 1.63 4.24
N LEU A 577 16.85 1.20 5.20
CA LEU A 577 16.55 0.05 6.06
C LEU A 577 15.32 0.30 6.94
N SER A 578 15.20 1.51 7.49
CA SER A 578 14.02 1.89 8.28
C SER A 578 12.72 1.88 7.45
N LEU A 579 12.78 2.28 6.18
CA LEU A 579 11.66 2.19 5.24
C LEU A 579 11.31 0.72 4.92
N VAL A 580 12.31 -0.13 4.73
CA VAL A 580 12.15 -1.57 4.49
C VAL A 580 11.50 -2.30 5.66
N ILE A 581 11.87 -1.94 6.89
CA ILE A 581 11.27 -2.48 8.11
C ILE A 581 9.79 -2.07 8.22
N PHE A 582 9.51 -0.78 8.00
CA PHE A 582 8.13 -0.31 7.92
C PHE A 582 7.32 -1.03 6.82
N HIS A 583 7.91 -1.20 5.64
CA HIS A 583 7.30 -1.95 4.54
C HIS A 583 6.97 -3.40 4.93
N ASN A 584 7.87 -4.08 5.66
CA ASN A 584 7.61 -5.41 6.20
C ASN A 584 6.45 -5.46 7.20
N HIS A 585 6.32 -4.46 8.07
CA HIS A 585 5.15 -4.35 8.97
C HIS A 585 3.83 -4.32 8.19
N VAL A 586 3.78 -3.60 7.06
CA VAL A 586 2.59 -3.55 6.20
C VAL A 586 2.32 -4.91 5.56
N LEU A 587 3.34 -5.54 4.96
CA LEU A 587 3.21 -6.84 4.28
C LEU A 587 2.75 -7.98 5.21
N ARG A 588 3.35 -8.11 6.41
CA ARG A 588 3.02 -9.22 7.32
C ARG A 588 1.59 -9.19 7.86
N THR A 589 0.95 -8.03 7.75
CA THR A 589 -0.42 -7.80 8.23
C THR A 589 -1.42 -7.62 7.09
N THR A 590 -0.98 -7.80 5.84
CA THR A 590 -1.88 -7.84 4.69
C THR A 590 -2.77 -9.08 4.83
N PRO A 591 -4.11 -8.91 4.83
CA PRO A 591 -5.02 -10.03 4.94
C PRO A 591 -4.84 -11.01 3.77
N ASP A 592 -5.01 -12.30 4.03
CA ASP A 592 -4.98 -13.40 3.03
C ASP A 592 -6.07 -13.28 1.94
N ARG A 593 -6.89 -12.22 1.99
CA ARG A 593 -7.76 -11.80 0.90
C ARG A 593 -6.90 -11.17 -0.18
N SER A 594 -6.46 -12.00 -1.13
CA SER A 594 -5.59 -11.70 -2.28
C SER A 594 -6.03 -10.55 -3.22
N MET A 595 -6.99 -9.69 -2.86
CA MET A 595 -7.65 -8.75 -3.78
C MET A 595 -7.96 -7.35 -3.19
N SER A 596 -7.62 -7.04 -1.93
CA SER A 596 -7.89 -5.68 -1.40
C SER A 596 -6.74 -4.73 -1.75
N SER A 597 -7.05 -3.66 -2.48
CA SER A 597 -6.11 -2.57 -2.73
C SER A 597 -5.64 -1.91 -1.43
N VAL A 598 -4.43 -1.34 -1.47
CA VAL A 598 -3.86 -0.54 -0.38
C VAL A 598 -3.98 0.94 -0.73
N VAL A 599 -4.56 1.74 0.15
CA VAL A 599 -4.51 3.21 0.01
C VAL A 599 -3.16 3.70 0.48
N VAL A 600 -2.41 4.38 -0.39
CA VAL A 600 -1.12 4.99 -0.04
C VAL A 600 -1.22 6.49 -0.25
N HIS A 601 -0.91 7.28 0.78
CA HIS A 601 -0.96 8.74 0.68
C HIS A 601 0.20 9.42 1.41
N CYS A 602 0.51 10.63 0.97
CA CYS A 602 1.40 11.55 1.66
C CYS A 602 0.71 12.92 1.76
N SER A 603 1.36 14.00 1.34
CA SER A 603 0.71 15.32 1.18
C SER A 603 0.02 15.44 -0.18
N ALA A 604 0.78 15.39 -1.28
CA ALA A 604 0.26 15.48 -2.65
C ALA A 604 -0.17 14.12 -3.22
N GLY A 605 0.27 13.02 -2.61
CA GLY A 605 -0.02 11.67 -3.08
C GLY A 605 0.80 11.24 -4.30
N ILE A 606 2.00 11.80 -4.50
CA ILE A 606 2.84 11.52 -5.69
C ILE A 606 4.32 11.25 -5.37
N GLY A 607 4.97 12.06 -4.52
CA GLY A 607 6.40 11.87 -4.18
C GLY A 607 6.66 10.63 -3.33
N ARG A 608 6.56 10.77 -2.00
CA ARG A 608 6.75 9.66 -1.04
C ARG A 608 5.83 8.47 -1.34
N THR A 609 4.59 8.74 -1.75
CA THR A 609 3.61 7.75 -2.19
C THR A 609 4.13 6.92 -3.36
N GLY A 610 4.66 7.56 -4.42
CA GLY A 610 5.23 6.84 -5.55
C GLY A 610 6.48 6.04 -5.19
N THR A 611 7.33 6.57 -4.31
CA THR A 611 8.51 5.83 -3.82
C THR A 611 8.12 4.55 -3.08
N TYR A 612 7.11 4.61 -2.20
CA TYR A 612 6.64 3.42 -1.47
C TYR A 612 5.96 2.41 -2.40
N ILE A 613 5.10 2.86 -3.32
CA ILE A 613 4.43 1.97 -4.29
C ILE A 613 5.46 1.28 -5.19
N ALA A 614 6.49 2.00 -5.67
CA ALA A 614 7.58 1.41 -6.43
C ALA A 614 8.34 0.35 -5.63
N LEU A 615 8.69 0.64 -4.38
CA LEU A 615 9.36 -0.33 -3.50
C LEU A 615 8.52 -1.60 -3.35
N ASP A 616 7.23 -1.47 -3.05
CA ASP A 616 6.37 -2.62 -2.82
C ASP A 616 6.18 -3.49 -4.08
N ALA A 617 5.85 -2.85 -5.21
CA ALA A 617 5.58 -3.56 -6.44
C ALA A 617 6.83 -4.23 -7.03
N LEU A 618 7.96 -3.52 -7.07
CA LEU A 618 9.22 -4.05 -7.60
C LEU A 618 9.84 -5.11 -6.69
N TYR A 619 9.61 -5.03 -5.37
CA TYR A 619 10.01 -6.11 -4.48
C TYR A 619 9.25 -7.42 -4.78
N LYS A 620 7.93 -7.33 -4.95
CA LYS A 620 7.08 -8.46 -5.34
C LYS A 620 7.47 -9.01 -6.71
N GLU A 621 7.78 -8.12 -7.67
CA GLU A 621 8.30 -8.49 -8.98
C GLU A 621 9.62 -9.26 -8.86
N GLY A 622 10.62 -8.67 -8.20
CA GLY A 622 11.95 -9.26 -8.10
C GLY A 622 11.97 -10.60 -7.36
N ASN A 623 11.09 -10.79 -6.36
CA ASN A 623 10.90 -12.09 -5.71
C ASN A 623 10.34 -13.16 -6.66
N THR A 624 9.54 -12.75 -7.65
CA THR A 624 8.87 -13.68 -8.58
C THR A 624 9.71 -13.94 -9.83
N THR A 625 10.36 -12.92 -10.37
CA THR A 625 11.04 -12.96 -11.68
C THR A 625 12.57 -12.96 -11.58
N GLY A 626 13.14 -12.60 -10.43
CA GLY A 626 14.58 -12.41 -10.23
C GLY A 626 15.14 -11.12 -10.85
N LYS A 627 14.30 -10.25 -11.42
CA LYS A 627 14.69 -8.99 -12.07
C LYS A 627 13.69 -7.88 -11.75
N ILE A 628 14.15 -6.63 -11.85
CA ILE A 628 13.34 -5.43 -11.60
C ILE A 628 13.62 -4.35 -12.63
N ASN A 629 12.65 -3.45 -12.87
CA ASN A 629 12.84 -2.31 -13.76
C ASN A 629 12.23 -1.02 -13.17
N VAL A 630 13.04 -0.29 -12.41
CA VAL A 630 12.59 0.92 -11.69
C VAL A 630 12.15 2.02 -12.67
N CYS A 631 12.88 2.23 -13.76
CA CYS A 631 12.58 3.30 -14.72
C CYS A 631 11.24 3.07 -15.41
N GLU A 632 11.02 1.84 -15.89
CA GLU A 632 9.79 1.45 -16.56
C GLU A 632 8.59 1.52 -15.62
N TYR A 633 8.71 0.97 -14.41
CA TYR A 633 7.60 1.00 -13.46
C TYR A 633 7.26 2.41 -12.99
N VAL A 634 8.25 3.29 -12.79
CA VAL A 634 7.97 4.70 -12.47
C VAL A 634 7.33 5.42 -13.66
N THR A 635 7.73 5.12 -14.89
CA THR A 635 7.09 5.64 -16.10
C THR A 635 5.63 5.21 -16.17
N PHE A 636 5.35 3.94 -15.90
CA PHE A 636 3.99 3.38 -15.81
C PHE A 636 3.16 4.08 -14.72
N MET A 637 3.69 4.23 -13.52
CA MET A 637 3.01 4.96 -12.44
C MET A 637 2.71 6.41 -12.85
N ARG A 638 3.62 7.06 -13.59
CA ARG A 638 3.41 8.43 -14.09
C ARG A 638 2.33 8.53 -15.16
N ALA A 639 2.03 7.46 -15.90
CA ALA A 639 0.85 7.39 -16.78
C ALA A 639 -0.45 7.28 -15.96
N CYS A 640 -0.43 6.56 -14.82
CA CYS A 640 -1.60 6.43 -13.95
C CYS A 640 -1.87 7.70 -13.13
N ARG A 641 -0.84 8.38 -12.63
CA ARG A 641 -0.96 9.61 -11.82
C ARG A 641 0.25 10.50 -12.06
N MET A 642 0.01 11.80 -12.25
CA MET A 642 1.10 12.72 -12.62
C MET A 642 2.26 12.73 -11.62
N ASN A 643 3.49 12.79 -12.14
CA ASN A 643 4.70 13.10 -11.39
C ASN A 643 4.95 12.17 -10.17
N MET A 644 4.48 10.91 -10.23
CA MET A 644 4.83 9.87 -9.28
C MET A 644 6.35 9.77 -9.17
N VAL A 645 6.86 9.76 -7.94
CA VAL A 645 8.29 9.95 -7.60
C VAL A 645 8.78 11.33 -8.07
N GLN A 646 8.81 12.31 -7.16
CA GLN A 646 8.95 13.73 -7.52
C GLN A 646 10.39 14.23 -7.63
N THR A 647 11.36 13.56 -6.99
CA THR A 647 12.76 13.99 -6.98
C THR A 647 13.70 12.84 -7.32
N TYR A 648 14.90 13.14 -7.81
CA TYR A 648 15.88 12.09 -8.12
C TYR A 648 16.37 11.38 -6.84
N GLU A 649 16.38 12.05 -5.68
CA GLU A 649 16.72 11.42 -4.40
C GLU A 649 15.65 10.39 -4.01
N GLN A 650 14.37 10.71 -4.21
CA GLN A 650 13.27 9.75 -4.03
C GLN A 650 13.40 8.56 -4.99
N TYR A 651 13.83 8.80 -6.24
CA TYR A 651 14.09 7.76 -7.22
C TYR A 651 15.27 6.86 -6.79
N LYS A 652 16.39 7.44 -6.38
CA LYS A 652 17.55 6.74 -5.81
C LYS A 652 17.16 5.91 -4.58
N THR A 653 16.25 6.41 -3.75
CA THR A 653 15.76 5.70 -2.55
C THR A 653 15.10 4.38 -2.91
N ILE A 654 14.40 4.28 -4.04
CA ILE A 654 13.76 3.03 -4.49
C ILE A 654 14.83 1.94 -4.66
N PHE A 655 15.93 2.26 -5.34
CA PHE A 655 17.04 1.32 -5.54
C PHE A 655 17.69 0.93 -4.21
N LEU A 656 17.98 1.91 -3.34
CA LEU A 656 18.62 1.65 -2.04
C LEU A 656 17.72 0.77 -1.15
N ALA A 657 16.41 1.05 -1.11
CA ALA A 657 15.48 0.26 -0.32
C ALA A 657 15.28 -1.15 -0.90
N LEU A 658 15.22 -1.31 -2.22
CA LEU A 658 15.18 -2.63 -2.85
C LEU A 658 16.46 -3.43 -2.57
N GLU A 659 17.63 -2.79 -2.62
CA GLU A 659 18.89 -3.45 -2.27
C GLU A 659 18.89 -3.91 -0.82
N GLU A 660 18.53 -3.04 0.14
CA GLU A 660 18.40 -3.44 1.54
C GLU A 660 17.39 -4.58 1.74
N LYS A 661 16.29 -4.57 0.96
CA LYS A 661 15.23 -5.57 1.04
C LYS A 661 15.66 -6.94 0.50
N PHE A 662 16.39 -6.98 -0.61
CA PHE A 662 16.89 -8.22 -1.21
C PHE A 662 18.18 -8.74 -0.55
N LYS A 663 18.95 -7.85 0.09
CA LYS A 663 20.21 -8.15 0.76
C LYS A 663 20.05 -9.14 1.92
N ALA A 664 18.99 -9.00 2.70
CA ALA A 664 18.65 -9.97 3.74
C ALA A 664 17.17 -9.92 4.09
N CYS A 665 16.59 -11.09 4.40
CA CYS A 665 15.22 -11.21 4.85
C CYS A 665 15.03 -10.57 6.24
N ILE A 666 13.78 -10.25 6.56
CA ILE A 666 13.37 -9.79 7.89
C ILE A 666 12.41 -10.87 8.39
N ASP A 667 12.95 -11.78 9.20
CA ASP A 667 12.27 -12.96 9.70
C ASP A 667 11.97 -12.76 11.18
N THR A 668 10.69 -12.50 11.46
CA THR A 668 10.21 -12.27 12.83
C THR A 668 9.72 -13.59 13.42
N HIS A 669 10.32 -14.01 14.54
CA HIS A 669 9.98 -15.27 15.20
C HIS A 669 8.99 -15.02 16.33
N ASN A 670 7.98 -15.89 16.47
CA ASN A 670 7.17 -15.87 17.68
C ASN A 670 7.99 -16.40 18.87
N LEU A 671 7.53 -16.13 20.10
CA LEU A 671 8.31 -16.45 21.30
C LEU A 671 8.54 -17.95 21.49
N SER A 672 7.61 -18.81 21.05
CA SER A 672 7.76 -20.27 21.14
C SER A 672 8.85 -20.76 20.18
N GLU A 673 8.78 -20.34 18.92
CA GLU A 673 9.78 -20.66 17.89
C GLU A 673 11.18 -20.19 18.28
N PHE A 674 11.28 -18.97 18.83
CA PHE A 674 12.54 -18.44 19.33
C PHE A 674 13.10 -19.28 20.50
N LEU A 675 12.27 -19.66 21.46
CA LEU A 675 12.73 -20.48 22.59
C LEU A 675 13.14 -21.88 22.14
N GLU A 676 12.36 -22.51 21.26
CA GLU A 676 12.68 -23.83 20.69
C GLU A 676 14.03 -23.77 19.96
N SER A 677 14.23 -22.80 19.06
CA SER A 677 15.47 -22.69 18.30
C SER A 677 16.71 -22.50 19.20
N VAL A 678 16.60 -21.68 20.25
CA VAL A 678 17.71 -21.40 21.16
C VAL A 678 17.97 -22.57 22.12
N ASN A 679 16.93 -23.29 22.55
CA ASN A 679 17.06 -24.43 23.46
C ASN A 679 17.55 -25.71 22.77
N ASP A 680 17.24 -25.88 21.48
CA ASP A 680 17.70 -27.01 20.66
C ASP A 680 19.22 -26.96 20.37
N LEU A 681 19.88 -25.84 20.69
CA LEU A 681 21.34 -25.73 20.69
C LEU A 681 21.90 -26.60 21.81
N SER A 682 22.16 -27.87 21.49
CA SER A 682 22.80 -28.82 22.42
C SER A 682 24.14 -28.28 22.92
N ALA A 683 24.52 -28.63 24.15
CA ALA A 683 25.84 -28.28 24.69
C ALA A 683 27.00 -28.83 23.84
N ASP A 684 26.73 -29.83 23.00
CA ASP A 684 27.69 -30.50 22.11
C ASP A 684 27.72 -29.91 20.69
N THR A 685 26.80 -28.99 20.33
CA THR A 685 26.78 -28.36 19.00
C THR A 685 27.93 -27.36 18.90
N PRO A 686 28.89 -27.54 17.96
CA PRO A 686 29.98 -26.58 17.78
C PRO A 686 29.44 -25.19 17.48
N ALA A 687 30.02 -24.14 18.10
CA ALA A 687 29.53 -22.78 17.97
C ALA A 687 29.47 -22.28 16.51
N ASN A 688 30.33 -22.79 15.63
CA ASN A 688 30.38 -22.47 14.20
C ASN A 688 29.38 -23.25 13.33
N GLN A 689 28.54 -24.09 13.93
CA GLN A 689 27.50 -24.89 13.26
C GLN A 689 26.09 -24.51 13.71
N THR A 690 25.93 -23.44 14.48
CA THR A 690 24.63 -22.97 14.96
C THR A 690 24.02 -21.97 14.00
N PHE A 691 22.68 -21.84 14.01
CA PHE A 691 21.99 -20.80 13.23
C PHE A 691 22.44 -19.39 13.65
N ILE A 692 22.74 -19.19 14.94
CA ILE A 692 23.29 -17.94 15.50
C ILE A 692 24.62 -17.57 14.80
N TYR A 693 25.48 -18.55 14.53
CA TYR A 693 26.71 -18.31 13.79
C TYR A 693 26.45 -17.95 12.33
N THR A 694 25.54 -18.66 11.66
CA THR A 694 25.15 -18.35 10.28
C THR A 694 24.57 -16.93 10.15
N GLU A 695 23.70 -16.53 11.06
CA GLU A 695 23.18 -15.16 11.13
C GLU A 695 24.29 -14.13 11.38
N PHE A 696 25.19 -14.41 12.32
CA PHE A 696 26.31 -13.52 12.63
C PHE A 696 27.26 -13.32 11.43
N GLU A 697 27.64 -14.41 10.75
CA GLU A 697 28.44 -14.33 9.52
C GLU A 697 27.72 -13.54 8.43
N THR A 698 26.39 -13.69 8.32
CA THR A 698 25.59 -12.92 7.38
C THR A 698 25.62 -11.42 7.73
N LEU A 699 25.49 -11.05 9.01
CA LEU A 699 25.60 -9.66 9.47
C LEU A 699 26.95 -9.04 9.09
N LEU A 700 28.05 -9.78 9.28
CA LEU A 700 29.39 -9.31 8.90
C LEU A 700 29.52 -9.10 7.39
N GLN A 701 28.91 -9.98 6.57
CA GLN A 701 28.95 -9.87 5.11
C GLN A 701 28.13 -8.71 4.57
N ILE A 702 27.00 -8.38 5.20
CA ILE A 702 26.09 -7.32 4.74
C ILE A 702 26.32 -5.97 5.42
N GLN A 703 27.29 -5.89 6.32
CA GLN A 703 27.61 -4.68 7.06
C GLN A 703 27.88 -3.51 6.08
N PRO A 704 27.34 -2.30 6.34
CA PRO A 704 27.58 -1.19 5.45
C PRO A 704 29.06 -0.78 5.44
N GLU A 705 29.61 -0.56 4.25
CA GLU A 705 30.94 0.01 4.08
C GLU A 705 30.88 1.54 4.22
N TYR A 706 31.80 2.10 5.00
CA TYR A 706 31.93 3.54 5.23
C TYR A 706 33.29 4.04 4.77
N THR A 707 33.28 5.26 4.23
CA THR A 707 34.46 5.94 3.69
C THR A 707 35.02 6.96 4.68
N ASP A 708 36.23 7.46 4.41
CA ASP A 708 36.85 8.52 5.22
C ASP A 708 35.96 9.78 5.35
N ASP A 709 35.17 10.09 4.32
CA ASP A 709 34.23 11.22 4.32
C ASP A 709 33.10 11.04 5.34
N ASP A 710 32.71 9.80 5.63
CA ASP A 710 31.68 9.49 6.64
C ASP A 710 32.15 9.76 8.07
N TYR A 711 33.46 9.91 8.28
CA TYR A 711 34.10 10.21 9.56
C TYR A 711 34.81 11.58 9.60
N LYS A 712 34.58 12.44 8.60
CA LYS A 712 35.27 13.73 8.46
C LYS A 712 35.21 14.66 9.69
N GLU A 713 34.16 14.58 10.52
CA GLU A 713 34.06 15.37 11.75
C GLU A 713 34.79 14.70 12.92
N ALA A 714 34.81 13.37 12.97
CA ALA A 714 35.46 12.62 14.03
C ALA A 714 36.99 12.57 13.89
N ARG A 715 37.50 12.34 12.67
CA ARG A 715 38.94 12.13 12.43
C ARG A 715 39.85 13.27 12.91
N PRO A 716 39.54 14.56 12.65
CA PRO A 716 40.35 15.67 13.14
C PRO A 716 40.33 15.84 14.67
N ASN A 717 39.39 15.17 15.35
CA ASN A 717 39.19 15.22 16.80
C ASN A 717 39.69 13.95 17.50
N ALA A 718 39.97 12.88 16.76
CA ALA A 718 40.61 11.69 17.28
C ALA A 718 42.09 12.00 17.59
N SER A 719 42.47 11.97 18.87
CA SER A 719 43.87 11.88 19.27
C SER A 719 44.48 10.65 18.60
N ARG A 720 45.69 10.80 18.03
CA ARG A 720 46.45 9.86 17.14
C ARG A 720 46.73 8.46 17.73
N SER A 721 45.70 7.77 18.20
CA SER A 721 45.75 6.39 18.69
C SER A 721 45.13 5.48 17.64
N ASP A 722 45.96 4.60 17.07
CA ASP A 722 45.49 3.53 16.18
C ASP A 722 44.48 2.67 16.95
N GLY A 723 43.28 2.47 16.37
CA GLY A 723 42.26 1.57 16.92
C GLY A 723 41.13 2.20 17.74
N LYS A 724 41.03 3.53 17.83
CA LYS A 724 39.89 4.19 18.49
C LYS A 724 38.62 4.14 17.62
N ILE A 725 37.50 3.68 18.20
CA ILE A 725 36.20 3.65 17.52
C ILE A 725 35.64 5.06 17.40
N LEU A 726 35.24 5.45 16.19
CA LEU A 726 34.80 6.80 15.85
C LEU A 726 33.31 6.84 15.48
N PRO A 727 32.60 7.94 15.80
CA PRO A 727 31.21 8.09 15.42
C PRO A 727 31.10 8.48 13.93
N LEU A 728 30.10 7.92 13.25
CA LEU A 728 29.71 8.34 11.90
C LEU A 728 29.07 9.73 11.95
N ASN A 729 29.51 10.65 11.09
CA ASN A 729 29.05 12.05 11.06
C ASN A 729 27.51 12.16 11.05
N LYS A 730 26.83 11.25 10.34
CA LYS A 730 25.36 11.22 10.22
C LYS A 730 24.64 11.05 11.57
N TYR A 731 25.25 10.36 12.53
CA TYR A 731 24.64 9.99 13.80
C TYR A 731 25.37 10.59 15.02
N THR A 732 26.47 11.32 14.80
CA THR A 732 27.24 11.98 15.85
C THR A 732 26.37 12.95 16.65
N VAL A 733 26.54 12.95 17.98
CA VAL A 733 25.94 13.96 18.86
C VAL A 733 26.82 15.20 18.88
N ASN A 734 26.28 16.32 18.39
CA ASN A 734 26.99 17.60 18.40
C ASN A 734 26.68 18.38 19.68
N LEU A 735 27.72 18.89 20.33
CA LEU A 735 27.59 19.75 21.52
C LEU A 735 27.13 21.14 21.08
N LYS A 736 26.07 21.65 21.73
CA LYS A 736 25.40 22.92 21.37
C LYS A 736 25.91 24.09 22.19
N SER A 737 26.28 23.84 23.45
CA SER A 737 26.85 24.85 24.34
C SER A 737 28.19 25.36 23.82
N TYR A 738 28.37 26.67 23.65
CA TYR A 738 29.62 27.23 23.11
C TYR A 738 30.63 27.52 24.21
N PHE A 739 31.86 27.02 24.05
CA PHE A 739 33.01 27.33 24.89
C PHE A 739 34.19 27.75 24.02
N PRO A 740 34.77 28.95 24.19
CA PRO A 740 35.80 29.47 23.27
C PRO A 740 37.00 28.55 23.05
N ASP A 741 37.39 27.81 24.08
CA ASP A 741 38.57 26.94 24.07
C ASP A 741 38.23 25.46 23.77
N ARG A 742 36.97 25.13 23.46
CA ARG A 742 36.53 23.75 23.21
C ARG A 742 35.75 23.62 21.91
N ARG A 743 35.87 22.46 21.29
CA ARG A 743 35.15 22.12 20.06
C ARG A 743 33.71 21.68 20.39
N ASN A 744 32.89 21.55 19.36
CA ASN A 744 31.51 21.07 19.45
C ASN A 744 31.38 19.54 19.24
N PHE A 745 32.46 18.81 19.45
CA PHE A 745 32.56 17.38 19.16
C PHE A 745 32.74 16.56 20.45
N ILE A 746 32.07 15.41 20.50
CA ILE A 746 32.30 14.34 21.48
C ILE A 746 32.07 12.99 20.79
N ASN A 747 32.79 11.95 21.20
CA ASN A 747 32.66 10.59 20.65
C ASN A 747 31.37 9.90 21.13
N ALA A 748 30.22 10.41 20.66
CA ALA A 748 28.90 9.88 21.01
C ALA A 748 28.02 9.76 19.77
N VAL A 749 27.16 8.74 19.74
CA VAL A 749 26.19 8.50 18.67
C VAL A 749 24.76 8.48 19.21
N HIS A 750 23.82 9.06 18.46
CA HIS A 750 22.40 8.85 18.70
C HIS A 750 22.00 7.44 18.28
N VAL A 751 21.29 6.74 19.16
CA VAL A 751 20.77 5.40 18.91
C VAL A 751 19.27 5.38 19.15
N SER A 752 18.53 4.79 18.22
CA SER A 752 17.08 4.61 18.36
C SER A 752 16.81 3.40 19.25
N THR A 753 15.80 3.52 20.11
CA THR A 753 15.16 2.35 20.73
C THR A 753 14.07 1.84 19.78
N TYR A 754 13.39 0.75 20.14
CA TYR A 754 12.31 0.21 19.30
C TYR A 754 11.11 1.18 19.27
N LEU A 755 10.90 1.87 20.40
CA LEU A 755 9.75 2.76 20.64
C LEU A 755 10.04 4.23 20.33
N LYS A 756 11.30 4.66 20.36
CA LYS A 756 11.69 6.08 20.30
C LYS A 756 12.93 6.31 19.45
N ASN A 757 12.79 7.17 18.45
CA ASN A 757 13.92 7.63 17.64
C ASN A 757 14.90 8.46 18.47
N ASN A 758 16.21 8.23 18.33
CA ASN A 758 17.25 8.88 19.14
C ASN A 758 16.98 8.82 20.65
N GLY A 759 16.33 7.73 21.11
CA GLY A 759 16.00 7.53 22.53
C GLY A 759 17.20 7.25 23.42
N LEU A 760 18.35 6.92 22.83
CA LEU A 760 19.61 6.67 23.53
C LEU A 760 20.73 7.54 22.95
N ILE A 761 21.74 7.79 23.77
CA ILE A 761 23.04 8.32 23.37
C ILE A 761 24.08 7.32 23.87
N VAL A 762 24.94 6.82 22.98
CA VAL A 762 26.00 5.87 23.36
C VAL A 762 27.36 6.57 23.21
N THR A 763 28.17 6.51 24.27
CA THR A 763 29.52 7.11 24.30
C THR A 763 30.49 6.22 25.07
N GLU A 764 31.79 6.44 24.84
CA GLU A 764 32.86 5.82 25.63
C GLU A 764 32.95 6.42 27.04
N TYR A 765 33.66 5.73 27.95
CA TYR A 765 33.96 6.29 29.27
C TYR A 765 34.72 7.61 29.12
N PRO A 766 34.21 8.71 29.71
CA PRO A 766 34.79 10.02 29.52
C PRO A 766 36.20 10.06 30.09
N GLN A 767 37.17 10.46 29.27
CA GLN A 767 38.55 10.65 29.69
C GLN A 767 38.70 11.98 30.46
N SER A 768 39.87 12.19 31.05
CA SER A 768 40.11 13.35 31.92
C SER A 768 39.95 14.69 31.20
N GLU A 769 40.33 14.74 29.94
CA GLU A 769 40.24 15.87 29.03
C GLU A 769 38.79 16.15 28.58
N ASP A 770 37.97 15.10 28.52
CA ASP A 770 36.59 15.11 28.01
C ASP A 770 35.55 15.32 29.12
N ALA A 771 35.95 15.37 30.39
CA ALA A 771 35.03 15.50 31.52
C ALA A 771 34.05 16.67 31.39
N VAL A 772 34.51 17.83 30.91
CA VAL A 772 33.65 19.00 30.66
C VAL A 772 32.68 18.74 29.51
N ASP A 773 33.16 18.10 28.44
CA ASP A 773 32.37 17.82 27.23
C ASP A 773 31.32 16.74 27.48
N PHE A 774 31.60 15.79 28.37
CA PHE A 774 30.63 14.83 28.86
C PHE A 774 29.52 15.50 29.69
N LEU A 775 29.86 16.45 30.57
CA LEU A 775 28.83 17.23 31.28
C LEU A 775 28.01 18.11 30.32
N ARG A 776 28.64 18.68 29.28
CA ARG A 776 27.93 19.38 28.19
C ARG A 776 26.98 18.44 27.45
N LEU A 777 27.40 17.21 27.13
CA LEU A 777 26.57 16.21 26.47
C LEU A 777 25.28 15.94 27.27
N ILE A 778 25.39 15.76 28.58
CA ILE A 778 24.26 15.54 29.47
C ILE A 778 23.30 16.73 29.45
N LEU A 779 23.82 17.94 29.62
CA LEU A 779 23.02 19.17 29.73
C LEU A 779 22.36 19.56 28.39
N ASP A 780 23.10 19.51 27.29
CA ASP A 780 22.63 19.90 25.95
C ASP A 780 21.52 18.98 25.42
N ASN A 781 21.50 17.72 25.90
CA ASN A 781 20.46 16.73 25.60
C ASN A 781 19.42 16.58 26.71
N LYS A 782 19.57 17.34 27.82
CA LYS A 782 18.71 17.28 29.01
C LYS A 782 18.56 15.86 29.57
N SER A 783 19.57 15.01 29.37
CA SER A 783 19.54 13.63 29.83
C SER A 783 19.51 13.60 31.35
N ASP A 784 18.53 12.91 31.91
CA ASP A 784 18.32 12.74 33.36
C ASP A 784 18.79 11.38 33.85
N THR A 785 19.16 10.47 32.94
CA THR A 785 19.52 9.09 33.25
C THR A 785 20.78 8.69 32.48
N ILE A 786 21.73 8.11 33.20
CA ILE A 786 22.96 7.52 32.66
C ILE A 786 23.02 6.06 33.13
N ILE A 787 23.29 5.15 32.20
CA ILE A 787 23.51 3.73 32.50
C ILE A 787 24.97 3.39 32.18
N CYS A 788 25.68 2.91 33.19
CA CYS A 788 27.05 2.43 33.10
C CYS A 788 27.06 0.92 32.86
N MET A 789 27.87 0.45 31.91
CA MET A 789 28.01 -0.98 31.64
C MET A 789 28.90 -1.69 32.67
N ASP A 790 29.80 -0.97 33.34
CA ASP A 790 30.61 -1.47 34.46
C ASP A 790 30.30 -0.72 35.77
N PRO A 791 30.58 -1.30 36.95
CA PRO A 791 30.55 -0.56 38.20
C PRO A 791 31.51 0.64 38.14
N LEU A 792 31.04 1.83 38.52
CA LEU A 792 31.80 3.09 38.54
C LEU A 792 33.11 2.97 39.34
N SER A 793 33.14 2.12 40.37
CA SER A 793 34.35 1.85 41.16
C SER A 793 35.47 1.17 40.35
N GLU A 794 35.12 0.49 39.26
CA GLU A 794 36.07 -0.19 38.37
C GLU A 794 36.53 0.73 37.21
N ILE A 795 35.84 1.85 36.97
CA ILE A 795 36.14 2.79 35.90
C ILE A 795 37.08 3.89 36.42
N GLN A 796 38.37 3.76 36.12
CA GLN A 796 39.39 4.71 36.61
C GLN A 796 39.10 6.17 36.23
N SER A 797 38.61 6.41 35.01
CA SER A 797 38.34 7.76 34.50
C SER A 797 37.11 8.42 35.15
N CYS A 798 36.23 7.67 35.82
CA CYS A 798 35.03 8.23 36.47
C CYS A 798 35.38 9.25 37.57
N THR A 799 36.52 9.09 38.23
CA THR A 799 37.01 10.03 39.25
C THR A 799 37.22 11.44 38.71
N THR A 800 37.26 11.66 37.39
CA THR A 800 37.48 12.96 36.74
C THR A 800 36.23 13.85 36.71
N TRP A 801 35.04 13.26 36.72
CA TRP A 801 33.77 13.98 36.60
C TRP A 801 32.75 13.64 37.69
N PHE A 802 32.83 12.43 38.27
CA PHE A 802 31.91 11.95 39.28
C PHE A 802 32.29 12.45 40.70
N PRO A 803 31.32 12.84 41.55
CA PRO A 803 31.58 13.32 42.90
C PRO A 803 31.80 12.21 43.93
N GLY A 804 32.54 12.51 44.99
CA GLY A 804 32.54 11.68 46.18
C GLY A 804 31.28 11.93 47.02
N SER A 805 30.90 10.99 47.88
CA SER A 805 29.70 11.11 48.73
C SER A 805 29.74 12.31 49.69
N THR A 806 30.94 12.78 50.05
CA THR A 806 31.14 13.87 51.03
C THR A 806 31.74 15.14 50.42
N SER A 807 32.21 15.09 49.17
CA SER A 807 32.86 16.24 48.54
C SER A 807 32.41 16.46 47.10
N PRO A 808 32.06 17.71 46.73
CA PRO A 808 31.61 18.01 45.39
C PRO A 808 32.75 17.92 44.38
N LYS A 809 32.47 17.41 43.17
CA LYS A 809 33.44 17.43 42.08
C LYS A 809 33.39 18.76 41.34
N LYS A 810 34.53 19.43 41.21
CA LYS A 810 34.66 20.63 40.37
C LYS A 810 35.15 20.20 38.99
N VAL A 811 34.36 20.50 37.96
CA VAL A 811 34.66 20.24 36.54
C VAL A 811 34.35 21.54 35.79
N VAL A 812 35.24 22.53 35.93
CA VAL A 812 34.98 23.92 35.52
C VAL A 812 34.48 23.98 34.07
N PRO A 813 33.34 24.62 33.80
CA PRO A 813 32.58 25.56 34.65
C PRO A 813 31.58 24.94 35.64
N TYR A 814 31.43 23.62 35.64
CA TYR A 814 30.40 22.90 36.39
C TYR A 814 30.87 22.45 37.77
N LYS A 815 29.89 22.21 38.64
CA LYS A 815 30.09 21.56 39.94
C LYS A 815 29.09 20.43 40.08
N VAL A 816 29.58 19.21 40.26
CA VAL A 816 28.76 18.01 40.43
C VAL A 816 28.63 17.69 41.92
N LEU A 817 27.40 17.50 42.39
CA LEU A 817 27.06 17.22 43.78
C LEU A 817 26.47 15.82 43.90
N TYR A 818 26.98 15.03 44.85
CA TYR A 818 26.31 13.82 45.28
C TYR A 818 25.05 14.15 46.09
N LYS A 819 23.97 13.38 45.91
CA LYS A 819 22.71 13.54 46.67
C LYS A 819 22.35 12.32 47.50
N SER A 820 22.18 11.19 46.83
CA SER A 820 21.76 9.95 47.49
C SER A 820 22.14 8.76 46.64
N GLU A 821 22.22 7.60 47.28
CA GLU A 821 22.46 6.32 46.65
C GLU A 821 21.43 5.34 47.20
N ARG A 822 20.96 4.46 46.32
CA ARG A 822 20.09 3.34 46.68
C ARG A 822 20.59 2.11 45.96
N GLU A 823 20.48 0.98 46.62
CA GLU A 823 20.88 -0.30 46.06
C GLU A 823 19.65 -1.21 46.01
N THR A 824 19.24 -1.60 44.79
CA THR A 824 18.13 -2.53 44.51
C THR A 824 18.69 -3.78 43.83
N ASP A 825 18.27 -4.12 42.61
CA ASP A 825 18.96 -5.10 41.75
C ASP A 825 20.10 -4.44 40.96
N VAL A 826 20.08 -3.11 40.89
CA VAL A 826 21.11 -2.23 40.37
C VAL A 826 21.51 -1.23 41.45
N LYS A 827 22.67 -0.59 41.28
CA LYS A 827 23.08 0.50 42.16
C LYS A 827 22.74 1.83 41.48
N VAL A 828 22.03 2.68 42.19
CA VAL A 828 21.42 3.92 41.67
C VAL A 828 21.93 5.10 42.46
N THR A 829 22.72 5.97 41.83
CA THR A 829 23.26 7.18 42.43
C THR A 829 22.62 8.43 41.83
N ASN A 830 22.12 9.32 42.68
CA ASN A 830 21.57 10.60 42.30
C ASN A 830 22.62 11.70 42.47
N ILE A 831 22.81 12.50 41.43
CA ILE A 831 23.71 13.66 41.42
C ILE A 831 22.99 14.91 40.91
N ASP A 832 23.47 16.09 41.29
CA ASP A 832 23.11 17.35 40.63
C ASP A 832 24.33 17.93 39.90
N ILE A 833 24.13 18.33 38.66
CA ILE A 833 25.10 19.12 37.89
C ILE A 833 24.69 20.59 37.99
N MET A 834 25.51 21.41 38.66
CA MET A 834 25.29 22.85 38.77
C MET A 834 26.17 23.60 37.78
N ASN A 835 25.57 24.53 37.03
CA ASN A 835 26.29 25.48 36.18
C ASN A 835 26.74 26.73 36.97
N ILE A 836 27.42 27.67 36.28
CA ILE A 836 27.88 28.95 36.88
C ILE A 836 26.71 29.80 37.39
N GLU A 837 25.53 29.67 36.77
CA GLU A 837 24.29 30.37 37.13
C GLU A 837 23.54 29.71 38.30
N ALA A 838 24.10 28.66 38.91
CA ALA A 838 23.51 27.85 39.96
C ALA A 838 22.18 27.15 39.60
N LEU A 839 21.90 26.96 38.30
CA LEU A 839 20.85 26.05 37.84
C LEU A 839 21.32 24.60 38.02
N ALA A 840 20.53 23.81 38.75
CA ALA A 840 20.81 22.41 39.01
C ALA A 840 20.05 21.52 38.01
N HIS A 841 20.76 20.62 37.34
CA HIS A 841 20.19 19.54 36.54
C HIS A 841 20.43 18.22 37.27
N SER A 842 19.36 17.58 37.73
CA SER A 842 19.44 16.31 38.47
C SER A 842 19.60 15.14 37.50
N VAL A 843 20.52 14.24 37.81
CA VAL A 843 20.84 13.08 36.98
C VAL A 843 20.91 11.83 37.85
N VAL A 844 20.34 10.75 37.36
CA VAL A 844 20.40 9.42 37.95
C VAL A 844 21.43 8.58 37.20
N ILE A 845 22.35 7.99 37.93
CA ILE A 845 23.40 7.12 37.38
C ILE A 845 23.12 5.70 37.88
N VAL A 846 23.05 4.77 36.94
CA VAL A 846 22.67 3.38 37.18
C VAL A 846 23.83 2.49 36.79
N GLU A 847 24.27 1.64 37.70
CA GLU A 847 25.41 0.75 37.49
C GLU A 847 25.06 -0.68 37.96
N PRO A 848 25.69 -1.71 37.37
CA PRO A 848 25.46 -3.09 37.79
C PRO A 848 26.12 -3.35 39.15
N LYS A 849 25.59 -4.32 39.90
CA LYS A 849 26.16 -4.74 41.20
C LYS A 849 27.51 -5.44 41.11
N GLY A 850 27.81 -5.96 39.93
CA GLY A 850 29.07 -6.62 39.65
C GLY A 850 29.39 -6.55 38.17
N PRO A 851 30.58 -7.00 37.78
CA PRO A 851 31.03 -6.93 36.40
C PRO A 851 30.10 -7.74 35.48
N LEU A 852 29.79 -7.18 34.31
CA LEU A 852 29.12 -7.88 33.22
C LEU A 852 30.13 -8.82 32.55
N LYS A 853 30.43 -9.95 33.20
CA LYS A 853 31.39 -10.93 32.69
C LYS A 853 30.82 -11.67 31.48
N MET A 854 31.62 -11.86 30.44
CA MET A 854 31.27 -12.63 29.25
C MET A 854 31.72 -14.10 29.34
N THR A 855 31.49 -14.77 30.47
CA THR A 855 31.98 -16.14 30.71
C THR A 855 31.05 -17.27 30.24
N GLY A 856 29.85 -16.92 29.78
CA GLY A 856 28.80 -17.85 29.33
C GLY A 856 28.01 -18.55 30.45
N LYS A 857 28.04 -18.04 31.69
CA LYS A 857 27.27 -18.57 32.83
C LYS A 857 25.95 -17.83 33.02
N PHE A 858 24.96 -18.45 33.68
CA PHE A 858 23.65 -17.81 33.97
C PHE A 858 23.76 -16.48 34.74
N GLN A 859 24.79 -16.33 35.59
CA GLN A 859 25.03 -15.06 36.31
C GLN A 859 25.46 -13.91 35.39
N ASP A 860 25.88 -14.20 34.16
CA ASP A 860 26.38 -13.21 33.21
C ASP A 860 25.24 -12.38 32.61
N THR A 861 24.02 -12.93 32.53
CA THR A 861 22.84 -12.22 32.03
C THR A 861 22.09 -11.47 33.14
N LEU A 862 22.23 -11.86 34.41
CA LEU A 862 21.44 -11.31 35.52
C LEU A 862 21.64 -9.81 35.72
N HIS A 863 22.90 -9.35 35.76
CA HIS A 863 23.21 -7.93 35.92
C HIS A 863 22.74 -7.11 34.70
N LEU A 864 22.92 -7.63 33.48
CA LEU A 864 22.46 -6.98 32.25
C LEU A 864 20.92 -6.85 32.26
N ARG A 865 20.21 -7.92 32.63
CA ARG A 865 18.74 -7.91 32.77
C ARG A 865 18.25 -6.94 33.84
N SER A 866 19.02 -6.76 34.91
CA SER A 866 18.69 -5.78 35.96
C SER A 866 18.81 -4.34 35.45
N LEU A 867 19.87 -4.03 34.69
CA LEU A 867 20.00 -2.74 34.00
C LEU A 867 18.89 -2.51 32.96
N LEU A 868 18.54 -3.53 32.19
CA LEU A 868 17.45 -3.48 31.21
C LEU A 868 16.10 -3.23 31.87
N SER A 869 15.81 -3.93 32.96
CA SER A 869 14.59 -3.73 33.75
C SER A 869 14.48 -2.29 34.24
N TYR A 870 15.59 -1.70 34.71
CA TYR A 870 15.62 -0.28 35.06
C TYR A 870 15.31 0.60 33.85
N ALA A 871 16.00 0.39 32.72
CA ALA A 871 15.86 1.21 31.52
C ALA A 871 14.45 1.18 30.91
N ILE A 872 13.80 0.01 30.92
CA ILE A 872 12.41 -0.16 30.44
C ILE A 872 11.43 0.61 31.33
N ASN A 873 11.67 0.62 32.64
CA ASN A 873 10.82 1.30 33.61
C ASN A 873 11.16 2.79 33.81
N ALA A 874 12.27 3.25 33.23
CA ALA A 874 12.69 4.64 33.30
C ALA A 874 11.77 5.49 32.42
N SER A 875 10.86 6.25 33.04
CA SER A 875 9.96 7.18 32.34
C SER A 875 10.69 8.48 31.96
N THR A 876 11.60 8.43 30.97
CA THR A 876 12.40 9.59 30.55
C THR A 876 11.91 10.17 29.20
N GLU A 877 11.58 11.46 29.20
CA GLU A 877 11.30 12.18 27.95
C GLU A 877 12.57 12.47 27.15
N ASN A 878 13.73 12.52 27.80
CA ASN A 878 15.02 12.79 27.18
C ASN A 878 15.81 11.49 26.89
N PRO A 879 16.86 11.54 26.06
CA PRO A 879 17.65 10.35 25.75
C PRO A 879 18.39 9.81 26.98
N ILE A 880 18.41 8.49 27.15
CA ILE A 880 19.23 7.82 28.16
C ILE A 880 20.66 7.74 27.62
N ILE A 881 21.65 8.18 28.42
CA ILE A 881 23.05 8.05 28.04
C ILE A 881 23.57 6.69 28.50
N ILE A 882 24.13 5.91 27.58
CA ILE A 882 24.80 4.65 27.86
C ILE A 882 26.29 4.88 27.74
N ILE A 883 27.03 4.53 28.80
CA ILE A 883 28.49 4.60 28.80
C ILE A 883 29.11 3.21 28.96
N ASP A 884 30.11 2.97 28.14
CA ASP A 884 30.86 1.71 28.03
C ASP A 884 32.33 2.02 27.73
N ARG A 885 33.22 1.06 27.88
CA ARG A 885 34.68 1.24 27.72
C ARG A 885 35.06 1.91 26.40
N ASP A 886 34.44 1.51 25.31
CA ASP A 886 34.73 1.95 23.94
C ASP A 886 33.48 2.50 23.22
N GLY A 887 32.36 2.57 23.92
CA GLY A 887 31.07 3.00 23.37
C GLY A 887 30.53 2.07 22.27
N ALA A 888 30.98 0.81 22.21
CA ALA A 888 30.50 -0.16 21.22
C ALA A 888 30.25 -1.58 21.76
N SER A 889 31.11 -2.10 22.64
CA SER A 889 31.11 -3.51 23.08
C SER A 889 29.82 -3.91 23.83
N LEU A 890 29.77 -3.72 25.15
CA LEU A 890 28.61 -4.08 25.97
C LEU A 890 27.43 -3.13 25.75
N SER A 891 27.71 -1.87 25.42
CA SER A 891 26.68 -0.90 25.03
C SER A 891 25.92 -1.33 23.78
N GLY A 892 26.58 -1.93 22.79
CA GLY A 892 25.93 -2.51 21.61
C GLY A 892 25.00 -3.66 21.98
N VAL A 893 25.47 -4.59 22.83
CA VAL A 893 24.65 -5.70 23.35
C VAL A 893 23.45 -5.17 24.13
N PHE A 894 23.66 -4.21 25.02
CA PHE A 894 22.58 -3.58 25.79
C PHE A 894 21.53 -2.96 24.87
N CYS A 895 21.95 -2.20 23.85
CA CYS A 895 21.05 -1.62 22.86
C CYS A 895 20.27 -2.69 22.09
N ALA A 896 20.92 -3.79 21.68
CA ALA A 896 20.28 -4.87 20.95
C ALA A 896 19.24 -5.61 21.80
N VAL A 897 19.58 -5.94 23.05
CA VAL A 897 18.63 -6.60 23.97
C VAL A 897 17.49 -5.65 24.34
N LEU A 898 17.76 -4.37 24.60
CA LEU A 898 16.70 -3.40 24.92
C LEU A 898 15.70 -3.27 23.76
N ASN A 899 16.18 -3.14 22.53
CA ASN A 899 15.31 -3.07 21.35
C ASN A 899 14.52 -4.38 21.18
N SER A 900 15.16 -5.53 21.32
CA SER A 900 14.52 -6.84 21.19
C SER A 900 13.47 -7.08 22.28
N VAL A 901 13.73 -6.69 23.53
CA VAL A 901 12.75 -6.79 24.62
C VAL A 901 11.57 -5.83 24.41
N GLN A 902 11.82 -4.61 23.94
CA GLN A 902 10.75 -3.70 23.58
C GLN A 902 9.92 -4.23 22.40
N GLN A 903 10.55 -4.89 21.43
CA GLN A 903 9.85 -5.58 20.35
C GLN A 903 8.97 -6.72 20.89
N ILE A 904 9.50 -7.58 21.75
CA ILE A 904 8.74 -8.65 22.41
C ILE A 904 7.50 -8.07 23.12
N ASN A 905 7.68 -7.00 23.90
CA ASN A 905 6.59 -6.38 24.66
C ASN A 905 5.53 -5.71 23.76
N MET A 906 5.92 -5.22 22.58
CA MET A 906 5.03 -4.50 21.66
C MET A 906 4.35 -5.42 20.63
N ASP A 907 5.09 -6.41 20.11
CA ASP A 907 4.73 -7.21 18.93
C ASP A 907 4.59 -8.71 19.24
N ASP A 908 4.83 -9.16 20.47
CA ASP A 908 4.79 -10.58 20.88
C ASP A 908 5.69 -11.49 20.01
N SER A 909 6.80 -10.92 19.55
CA SER A 909 7.74 -11.55 18.62
C SER A 909 9.09 -10.85 18.67
N VAL A 910 10.11 -11.47 18.08
CA VAL A 910 11.48 -10.94 18.10
C VAL A 910 12.20 -11.19 16.78
N ASP A 911 13.02 -10.22 16.36
CA ASP A 911 13.95 -10.33 15.24
C ASP A 911 15.30 -9.71 15.66
N VAL A 912 16.17 -10.56 16.18
CA VAL A 912 17.50 -10.16 16.68
C VAL A 912 18.40 -9.73 15.53
N PHE A 913 18.35 -10.43 14.41
CA PHE A 913 19.15 -10.16 13.22
C PHE A 913 18.90 -8.75 12.69
N THR A 914 17.66 -8.39 12.40
CA THR A 914 17.29 -7.06 11.91
C THR A 914 17.57 -5.98 12.94
N THR A 915 17.36 -6.26 14.23
CA THR A 915 17.70 -5.33 15.32
C THR A 915 19.18 -4.98 15.32
N VAL A 916 20.07 -5.97 15.28
CA VAL A 916 21.52 -5.73 15.25
C VAL A 916 21.95 -5.06 13.95
N ARG A 917 21.40 -5.48 12.81
CA ARG A 917 21.62 -4.84 11.51
C ARG A 917 21.31 -3.34 11.55
N GLN A 918 20.20 -2.93 12.16
CA GLN A 918 19.85 -1.51 12.34
C GLN A 918 20.80 -0.75 13.27
N LEU A 919 21.33 -1.40 14.30
CA LEU A 919 22.29 -0.79 15.21
C LEU A 919 23.63 -0.55 14.50
N GLN A 920 24.08 -1.52 13.70
CA GLN A 920 25.31 -1.43 12.92
C GLN A 920 25.28 -0.34 11.84
N THR A 921 24.10 0.11 11.39
CA THR A 921 24.02 1.29 10.51
C THR A 921 24.38 2.61 11.21
N ARG A 922 24.43 2.64 12.55
CA ARG A 922 24.75 3.83 13.35
C ARG A 922 26.16 3.81 13.90
N ARG A 923 26.62 2.63 14.31
CA ARG A 923 27.99 2.35 14.76
C ARG A 923 28.35 0.92 14.35
N PRO A 924 29.20 0.71 13.34
CA PRO A 924 29.50 -0.60 12.78
C PRO A 924 30.00 -1.62 13.81
N GLU A 925 30.71 -1.12 14.83
CA GLU A 925 31.34 -1.96 15.85
C GLU A 925 30.36 -2.53 16.87
N PHE A 926 29.08 -2.13 16.84
CA PHE A 926 28.05 -2.73 17.69
C PHE A 926 27.88 -4.21 17.39
N CYS A 927 27.92 -5.02 18.47
CA CYS A 927 27.73 -6.47 18.43
C CYS A 927 28.65 -7.15 17.40
N SER A 928 29.89 -6.67 17.28
CA SER A 928 30.84 -7.09 16.25
C SER A 928 31.57 -8.40 16.55
N THR A 929 31.35 -9.00 17.71
CA THR A 929 31.90 -10.32 18.06
C THR A 929 30.81 -11.38 18.20
N LEU A 930 31.15 -12.62 17.85
CA LEU A 930 30.23 -13.77 18.03
C LEU A 930 29.79 -13.91 19.50
N ASN A 931 30.66 -13.58 20.46
CA ASN A 931 30.33 -13.62 21.88
C ASN A 931 29.27 -12.58 22.27
N ASP A 932 29.35 -11.37 21.73
CA ASP A 932 28.33 -10.34 21.92
C ASP A 932 26.99 -10.84 21.39
N TYR A 933 26.99 -11.42 20.19
CA TYR A 933 25.79 -11.93 19.54
C TYR A 933 25.14 -13.08 20.34
N TRP A 934 25.94 -14.01 20.84
CA TRP A 934 25.47 -15.06 21.76
C TRP A 934 24.91 -14.51 23.07
N LEU A 935 25.50 -13.45 23.62
CA LEU A 935 25.02 -12.84 24.84
C LEU A 935 23.62 -12.24 24.67
N ILE A 936 23.31 -11.68 23.49
CA ILE A 936 21.96 -11.19 23.16
C ILE A 936 20.94 -12.33 23.24
N TYR A 937 21.18 -13.42 22.51
CA TYR A 937 20.30 -14.59 22.48
C TYR A 937 20.09 -15.22 23.87
N ARG A 938 21.16 -15.40 24.64
CA ARG A 938 21.08 -15.93 26.02
C ARG A 938 20.27 -15.02 26.92
N THR A 939 20.48 -13.71 26.84
CA THR A 939 19.77 -12.73 27.66
C THR A 939 18.27 -12.71 27.33
N LEU A 940 17.91 -12.81 26.05
CA LEU A 940 16.51 -12.87 25.61
C LEU A 940 15.82 -14.17 26.03
N ARG A 941 16.48 -15.32 25.86
CA ARG A 941 15.98 -16.61 26.37
C ARG A 941 15.69 -16.52 27.88
N ASP A 942 16.63 -16.02 28.66
CA ASP A 942 16.49 -15.90 30.11
C ASP A 942 15.39 -14.89 30.48
N TYR A 943 15.23 -13.81 29.72
CA TYR A 943 14.17 -12.82 29.90
C TYR A 943 12.78 -13.46 29.70
N ILE A 944 12.56 -14.14 28.56
CA ILE A 944 11.29 -14.79 28.20
C ILE A 944 10.98 -15.93 29.20
N GLY A 945 11.98 -16.71 29.60
CA GLY A 945 11.84 -17.76 30.60
C GLY A 945 11.28 -17.23 31.94
N THR A 946 11.83 -16.12 32.45
CA THR A 946 11.34 -15.55 33.71
C THR A 946 9.98 -14.86 33.62
N THR A 947 9.63 -14.28 32.47
CA THR A 947 8.30 -13.66 32.30
C THR A 947 7.22 -14.73 32.25
N SER A 948 7.46 -15.84 31.53
CA SER A 948 6.52 -16.96 31.48
C SER A 948 6.28 -17.62 32.86
N GLU A 949 7.32 -17.84 33.67
CA GLU A 949 7.17 -18.35 35.05
C GLU A 949 6.37 -17.41 35.97
N SER A 950 6.52 -16.09 35.79
CA SER A 950 5.77 -15.09 36.58
C SER A 950 4.27 -15.06 36.21
N VAL A 951 3.90 -15.40 34.97
CA VAL A 951 2.50 -15.46 34.52
C VAL A 951 1.79 -16.70 35.08
N TYR A 952 2.47 -17.85 35.14
CA TYR A 952 1.92 -19.07 35.76
C TYR A 952 1.81 -18.96 37.29
N SER A 953 2.69 -18.19 37.94
CA SER A 953 2.67 -17.98 39.40
C SER A 953 1.53 -17.07 39.87
N ASN A 954 0.97 -16.24 38.98
CA ASN A 954 -0.15 -15.33 39.28
C ASN A 954 -1.53 -15.90 38.91
N GLN A 955 -1.61 -17.16 38.47
CA GLN A 955 -2.85 -17.88 38.14
C GLN A 955 -3.14 -19.09 39.07
N LEU A 956 -2.36 -19.26 40.14
CA LEU A 956 -2.54 -20.31 41.15
C LEU A 956 -3.11 -19.76 42.47
#